data_AF-A0A927GTE6-F1
#
_entry.id   AF-A0A927GTE6-F1
#
_cell.length_a   1.000
_cell.length_b   1.000
_cell.length_c   1.000
_cell.angle_alpha   90.00
_cell.angle_beta   90.00
_cell.angle_gamma   90.00
#
_symmetry.space_group_name_H-M   'P 1'
#
loop_
_entity.id
_entity.type
_entity.pdbx_description
1 polymer ?
#
loop_
_entity_poly.entity_id
_entity_poly.type
_entity_poly.pdbx_seq_one_letter_code
_entity_poly.pdbx_strand_id
1 'polypeptide(L)'
;MQLFLIGDSTVSGYGEDAAPRAGWGQALGRYLDDRVEVVNEAASGRSSKSFLAEGRMEPVTAGLRAGDYLFIQFGHNDEKREDPSRHTEPETTFKQHLTRYIEIARAADATPVLLTPVERRRFVAGRAADTHGGYAQAVRTLGEDLEVAVIDLAISSRELYQSLGEEASKALFMWLRPRESVNYPEGVADNTHFSLRGAAAIAGLVAEGIRASQLGLRAYLRPSASPRAWISDQGDGTYVNPVLHADYSDLDVIRVGEDFYMTASSFGHLPGLPILHAKDLVNWTLINHVLPHMTLPGYERPQHGGGVWAPALRFHAGKYWVFYGDPDVGIFMSTAEDPAGEWTPLHLVQAGKGLIDPCPLWDDDGQAYLVHAFAKSRSGIKHKLRLCRMAPDGKRLLDDGPIIYDGTEHHPTLEGPKLYKRDGYYYIFAPAGGVATGWQTVLRSTSIYGPYEDRIVLQQGDTPVNGPHQGGYVELDSGESWFLHFQDKGVYGRIVHLQPMRWVDGWPRMGTSAVVRGVEEAAGEAIAGAAVGEPVLRHTKPNVGRTYPTQCPDDSDAFDGPAFGLQWQWQANPQPHWYALLRDPSRLRLTVAAVPEEVGATAAGSPASSGTEAGAASGDPSVLGAPATGRPSGEPVARTEAVEAVAATTGLYHAPHLLLQKFPAEVFCAETKLDASALRPGQRAGLIVFGYRYAYAGLRSKADGSGVELILAEGDADGERVLWSTDVPAAQATLRVEVSAGAACAFAYALEDERFLRCSGDAPPFQATEGHWVGAKLGLFAAGESPASHQGHADFAWFRVSG
;
A
#
# COMPACT_ATOMS: atom_id res chain seq x y z
N MET A 1 -10.74 -29.80 15.80
CA MET A 1 -12.09 -29.91 15.21
C MET A 1 -11.91 -30.15 13.73
N GLN A 2 -12.76 -30.96 13.10
CA GLN A 2 -12.68 -31.22 11.67
C GLN A 2 -13.72 -30.39 10.91
N LEU A 3 -13.32 -29.90 9.74
CA LEU A 3 -14.15 -29.23 8.76
C LEU A 3 -14.15 -30.09 7.49
N PHE A 4 -15.20 -30.88 7.32
CA PHE A 4 -15.39 -31.70 6.13
C PHE A 4 -15.96 -30.85 4.99
N LEU A 5 -15.36 -30.97 3.80
CA LEU A 5 -15.86 -30.33 2.58
C LEU A 5 -16.37 -31.41 1.62
N ILE A 6 -17.62 -31.29 1.16
CA ILE A 6 -18.15 -32.08 0.05
C ILE A 6 -18.64 -31.18 -1.07
N GLY A 7 -18.45 -31.63 -2.30
CA GLY A 7 -18.86 -30.86 -3.46
C GLY A 7 -18.27 -31.35 -4.78
N ASP A 8 -18.38 -30.47 -5.76
CA ASP A 8 -17.96 -30.70 -7.14
C ASP A 8 -16.53 -30.20 -7.43
N SER A 9 -16.23 -30.03 -8.72
CA SER A 9 -14.95 -29.59 -9.27
C SER A 9 -14.40 -28.27 -8.73
N THR A 10 -15.23 -27.34 -8.27
CA THR A 10 -14.76 -26.05 -7.72
C THR A 10 -14.25 -26.16 -6.29
N VAL A 11 -14.68 -27.17 -5.53
CA VAL A 11 -14.25 -27.46 -4.15
C VAL A 11 -13.03 -28.40 -4.11
N SER A 12 -12.98 -29.33 -5.07
CA SER A 12 -12.12 -30.53 -5.09
C SER A 12 -10.62 -30.31 -4.88
N GLY A 13 -9.97 -31.33 -4.32
CA GLY A 13 -8.52 -31.49 -4.35
C GLY A 13 -7.98 -31.87 -5.74
N TYR A 14 -6.81 -31.33 -6.11
CA TYR A 14 -6.07 -31.64 -7.34
C TYR A 14 -4.59 -31.86 -7.00
N GLY A 15 -3.98 -32.88 -7.62
CA GLY A 15 -2.56 -33.22 -7.45
C GLY A 15 -1.63 -32.47 -8.40
N GLU A 16 -0.33 -32.75 -8.30
CA GLU A 16 0.71 -32.18 -9.16
C GLU A 16 0.48 -32.44 -10.66
N ASP A 17 -0.19 -33.55 -11.00
CA ASP A 17 -0.57 -33.95 -12.37
C ASP A 17 -1.63 -33.06 -13.02
N ALA A 18 -2.44 -32.37 -12.20
CA ALA A 18 -3.46 -31.42 -12.66
C ALA A 18 -3.05 -29.95 -12.48
N ALA A 19 -1.93 -29.66 -11.81
CA ALA A 19 -1.47 -28.31 -11.48
C ALA A 19 -1.25 -27.43 -12.74
N PRO A 20 -1.56 -26.12 -12.70
CA PRO A 20 -1.96 -25.31 -11.55
C PRO A 20 -3.47 -25.28 -11.27
N ARG A 21 -4.27 -26.24 -11.78
CA ARG A 21 -5.70 -26.33 -11.43
C ARG A 21 -5.85 -26.59 -9.94
N ALA A 22 -6.75 -25.83 -9.30
CA ALA A 22 -7.06 -25.99 -7.89
C ALA A 22 -8.55 -25.78 -7.60
N GLY A 23 -9.05 -26.38 -6.52
CA GLY A 23 -10.36 -26.09 -5.93
C GLY A 23 -10.21 -25.25 -4.66
N TRP A 24 -11.21 -24.43 -4.33
CA TRP A 24 -11.15 -23.54 -3.16
C TRP A 24 -10.98 -24.31 -1.84
N GLY A 25 -11.45 -25.56 -1.77
CA GLY A 25 -11.27 -26.42 -0.59
C GLY A 25 -9.81 -26.76 -0.31
N GLN A 26 -8.90 -26.68 -1.30
CA GLN A 26 -7.45 -26.82 -1.08
C GLN A 26 -6.82 -25.59 -0.42
N ALA A 27 -7.44 -24.41 -0.56
CA ALA A 27 -6.90 -23.16 -0.05
C ALA A 27 -7.54 -22.72 1.28
N LEU A 28 -8.70 -23.26 1.66
CA LEU A 28 -9.45 -22.82 2.86
C LEU A 28 -8.64 -22.94 4.17
N GLY A 29 -7.80 -23.95 4.31
CA GLY A 29 -6.93 -24.12 5.50
C GLY A 29 -5.96 -22.95 5.75
N ARG A 30 -5.71 -22.09 4.75
CA ARG A 30 -4.91 -20.86 4.91
C ARG A 30 -5.60 -19.81 5.78
N TYR A 31 -6.92 -19.83 5.85
CA TYR A 31 -7.75 -18.87 6.58
C TYR A 31 -8.18 -19.37 7.97
N LEU A 32 -7.86 -20.61 8.32
CA LEU A 32 -8.21 -21.25 9.59
C LEU A 32 -6.94 -21.53 10.42
N ASP A 33 -7.02 -21.34 11.73
CA ASP A 33 -5.91 -21.69 12.61
C ASP A 33 -5.72 -23.21 12.75
N ASP A 34 -4.62 -23.61 13.38
CA ASP A 34 -4.15 -24.98 13.52
C ASP A 34 -5.08 -25.88 14.34
N ARG A 35 -6.11 -25.34 14.99
CA ARG A 35 -7.12 -26.10 15.75
C ARG A 35 -8.22 -26.67 14.85
N VAL A 36 -8.25 -26.31 13.56
CA VAL A 36 -9.20 -26.81 12.55
C VAL A 36 -8.46 -27.57 11.44
N GLU A 37 -8.78 -28.85 11.32
CA GLU A 37 -8.32 -29.71 10.22
C GLU A 37 -9.35 -29.65 9.07
N VAL A 38 -8.92 -29.30 7.85
CA VAL A 38 -9.79 -29.27 6.67
C VAL A 38 -9.70 -30.60 5.93
N VAL A 39 -10.78 -31.37 5.94
CA VAL A 39 -10.88 -32.69 5.30
C VAL A 39 -11.69 -32.55 4.01
N ASN A 40 -11.00 -32.44 2.87
CA ASN A 40 -11.64 -32.17 1.59
C ASN A 40 -11.95 -33.46 0.82
N GLU A 41 -13.20 -33.92 0.89
CA GLU A 41 -13.73 -35.13 0.22
C GLU A 41 -14.47 -34.79 -1.09
N ALA A 42 -14.44 -33.52 -1.54
CA ALA A 42 -15.08 -33.10 -2.77
C ALA A 42 -14.41 -33.71 -4.01
N ALA A 43 -15.22 -34.05 -5.02
CA ALA A 43 -14.79 -34.87 -6.14
C ALA A 43 -15.14 -34.24 -7.51
N SER A 44 -14.12 -34.07 -8.35
CA SER A 44 -14.28 -33.41 -9.64
C SER A 44 -15.24 -34.18 -10.56
N GLY A 45 -16.11 -33.44 -11.25
CA GLY A 45 -17.12 -33.99 -12.15
C GLY A 45 -18.30 -34.70 -11.47
N ARG A 46 -18.53 -34.51 -10.16
CA ARG A 46 -19.68 -35.07 -9.43
C ARG A 46 -20.79 -34.03 -9.26
N SER A 47 -22.03 -34.49 -9.18
CA SER A 47 -23.21 -33.69 -8.83
C SER A 47 -23.74 -34.07 -7.45
N SER A 48 -24.70 -33.31 -6.92
CA SER A 48 -25.35 -33.65 -5.64
C SER A 48 -25.94 -35.07 -5.63
N LYS A 49 -26.36 -35.57 -6.80
CA LYS A 49 -26.86 -36.93 -7.02
C LYS A 49 -25.77 -37.97 -7.17
N SER A 50 -24.79 -37.73 -8.06
CA SER A 50 -23.79 -38.75 -8.39
C SER A 50 -22.82 -39.00 -7.24
N PHE A 51 -22.56 -38.00 -6.40
CA PHE A 51 -21.70 -38.14 -5.22
C PHE A 51 -22.27 -39.14 -4.19
N LEU A 52 -23.58 -39.11 -3.93
CA LEU A 52 -24.28 -40.14 -3.14
C LEU A 52 -24.29 -41.51 -3.82
N ALA A 53 -24.60 -41.56 -5.13
CA ALA A 53 -24.69 -42.81 -5.87
C ALA A 53 -23.35 -43.55 -5.99
N GLU A 54 -22.23 -42.83 -5.97
CA GLU A 54 -20.85 -43.37 -5.95
C GLU A 54 -20.36 -43.76 -4.54
N GLY A 55 -21.17 -43.65 -3.49
CA GLY A 55 -20.77 -44.00 -2.11
C GLY A 55 -19.81 -42.99 -1.45
N ARG A 56 -19.60 -41.80 -2.03
CA ARG A 56 -18.58 -40.84 -1.57
C ARG A 56 -18.86 -40.19 -0.21
N MET A 57 -20.05 -40.40 0.35
CA MET A 57 -20.34 -40.05 1.73
C MET A 57 -19.82 -41.07 2.76
N GLU A 58 -19.37 -42.26 2.35
CA GLU A 58 -18.90 -43.29 3.29
C GLU A 58 -17.68 -42.83 4.12
N PRO A 59 -16.61 -42.24 3.54
CA PRO A 59 -15.48 -41.72 4.32
C PRO A 59 -15.91 -40.59 5.26
N VAL A 60 -16.72 -39.64 4.76
CA VAL A 60 -17.26 -38.53 5.56
C VAL A 60 -18.06 -39.06 6.75
N THR A 61 -18.98 -39.99 6.53
CA THR A 61 -19.84 -40.56 7.57
C THR A 61 -19.02 -41.36 8.60
N ALA A 62 -17.94 -42.03 8.17
CA ALA A 62 -17.02 -42.73 9.07
C ALA A 62 -16.14 -41.76 9.88
N GLY A 63 -15.79 -40.60 9.33
CA GLY A 63 -14.91 -39.58 9.95
C GLY A 63 -15.61 -38.62 10.90
N LEU A 64 -16.80 -38.13 10.53
CA LEU A 64 -17.51 -37.02 11.17
C LEU A 64 -17.87 -37.29 12.66
N ARG A 65 -17.69 -36.29 13.53
CA ARG A 65 -17.97 -36.36 14.97
C ARG A 65 -18.81 -35.18 15.47
N ALA A 66 -19.31 -35.32 16.70
CA ALA A 66 -20.04 -34.27 17.39
C ALA A 66 -19.19 -32.98 17.50
N GLY A 67 -19.75 -31.86 17.05
CA GLY A 67 -19.09 -30.56 17.03
C GLY A 67 -18.25 -30.25 15.79
N ASP A 68 -18.08 -31.19 14.86
CA ASP A 68 -17.46 -30.91 13.56
C ASP A 68 -18.38 -30.11 12.62
N TYR A 69 -17.85 -29.65 11.48
CA TYR A 69 -18.60 -28.95 10.44
C TYR A 69 -18.63 -29.76 9.13
N LEU A 70 -19.76 -29.74 8.42
CA LEU A 70 -19.88 -30.27 7.05
C LEU A 70 -20.31 -29.15 6.09
N PHE A 71 -19.39 -28.72 5.22
CA PHE A 71 -19.62 -27.73 4.18
C PHE A 71 -20.04 -28.42 2.87
N ILE A 72 -21.14 -27.96 2.28
CA ILE A 72 -21.83 -28.63 1.17
C ILE A 72 -21.99 -27.65 0.00
N GLN A 73 -21.28 -27.88 -1.13
CA GLN A 73 -21.40 -27.05 -2.34
C GLN A 73 -21.59 -27.91 -3.60
N PHE A 74 -22.75 -27.81 -4.25
CA PHE A 74 -23.05 -28.48 -5.51
C PHE A 74 -23.82 -27.54 -6.45
N GLY A 75 -23.97 -27.94 -7.72
CA GLY A 75 -24.64 -27.17 -8.77
C GLY A 75 -24.01 -27.39 -10.15
N HIS A 76 -22.68 -27.29 -10.26
CA HIS A 76 -21.98 -27.24 -11.56
C HIS A 76 -22.25 -28.42 -12.50
N ASN A 77 -22.44 -29.60 -11.92
CA ASN A 77 -22.71 -30.84 -12.66
C ASN A 77 -24.18 -31.27 -12.57
N ASP A 78 -24.95 -30.67 -11.66
CA ASP A 78 -26.38 -30.87 -11.50
C ASP A 78 -27.18 -30.29 -12.67
N GLU A 79 -26.68 -29.21 -13.28
CA GLU A 79 -27.25 -28.53 -14.47
C GLU A 79 -27.26 -29.37 -15.76
N LYS A 80 -26.48 -30.46 -15.81
CA LYS A 80 -26.16 -31.21 -17.04
C LYS A 80 -27.30 -32.13 -17.49
N ARG A 81 -28.35 -31.53 -18.06
CA ARG A 81 -29.56 -32.21 -18.59
C ARG A 81 -29.25 -33.36 -19.55
N GLU A 82 -28.12 -33.31 -20.25
CA GLU A 82 -27.62 -34.34 -21.16
C GLU A 82 -27.04 -35.59 -20.46
N ASP A 83 -26.77 -35.53 -19.16
CA ASP A 83 -26.24 -36.63 -18.34
C ASP A 83 -27.22 -36.98 -17.20
N PRO A 84 -28.18 -37.89 -17.42
CA PRO A 84 -29.16 -38.29 -16.41
C PRO A 84 -28.55 -38.92 -15.14
N SER A 85 -27.29 -39.35 -15.16
CA SER A 85 -26.60 -39.85 -13.96
C SER A 85 -26.25 -38.71 -12.99
N ARG A 86 -26.05 -37.50 -13.52
CA ARG A 86 -25.69 -36.28 -12.78
C ARG A 86 -26.85 -35.31 -12.60
N HIS A 87 -27.71 -35.17 -13.61
CA HIS A 87 -28.79 -34.18 -13.65
C HIS A 87 -29.76 -34.27 -12.46
N THR A 88 -30.12 -33.11 -11.92
CA THR A 88 -31.17 -32.91 -10.91
C THR A 88 -32.01 -31.68 -11.27
N GLU A 89 -33.27 -31.58 -10.82
CA GLU A 89 -34.03 -30.32 -10.90
C GLU A 89 -33.85 -29.49 -9.60
N PRO A 90 -33.57 -28.15 -9.68
CA PRO A 90 -33.22 -27.32 -8.52
C PRO A 90 -34.22 -27.38 -7.36
N GLU A 91 -35.51 -27.20 -7.64
CA GLU A 91 -36.55 -27.09 -6.61
C GLU A 91 -37.05 -28.44 -6.08
N THR A 92 -36.54 -29.56 -6.60
CA THR A 92 -36.99 -30.91 -6.16
C THR A 92 -35.81 -31.83 -5.85
N THR A 93 -35.32 -32.60 -6.82
CA THR A 93 -34.30 -33.64 -6.57
C THR A 93 -32.98 -33.05 -6.06
N PHE A 94 -32.61 -31.83 -6.46
CA PHE A 94 -31.41 -31.17 -5.95
C PHE A 94 -31.53 -30.89 -4.45
N LYS A 95 -32.62 -30.21 -4.04
CA LYS A 95 -32.96 -30.01 -2.62
C LYS A 95 -32.99 -31.34 -1.85
N GLN A 96 -33.62 -32.39 -2.40
CA GLN A 96 -33.66 -33.71 -1.77
C GLN A 96 -32.27 -34.31 -1.49
N HIS A 97 -31.32 -34.19 -2.44
CA HIS A 97 -29.95 -34.64 -2.22
C HIS A 97 -29.21 -33.79 -1.18
N LEU A 98 -29.39 -32.46 -1.20
CA LEU A 98 -28.82 -31.57 -0.19
C LEU A 98 -29.36 -31.84 1.23
N THR A 99 -30.68 -32.04 1.36
CA THR A 99 -31.32 -32.49 2.62
C THR A 99 -30.67 -33.77 3.13
N ARG A 100 -30.34 -34.73 2.26
CA ARG A 100 -29.71 -35.98 2.70
C ARG A 100 -28.32 -35.78 3.29
N TYR A 101 -27.52 -34.84 2.77
CA TYR A 101 -26.24 -34.48 3.38
C TYR A 101 -26.41 -33.77 4.73
N ILE A 102 -27.39 -32.88 4.85
CA ILE A 102 -27.77 -32.20 6.10
C ILE A 102 -28.19 -33.20 7.18
N GLU A 103 -29.00 -34.21 6.82
CA GLU A 103 -29.40 -35.30 7.71
C GLU A 103 -28.20 -36.11 8.21
N ILE A 104 -27.23 -36.42 7.35
CA ILE A 104 -26.01 -37.17 7.72
C ILE A 104 -25.18 -36.37 8.74
N ALA A 105 -25.00 -35.06 8.53
CA ALA A 105 -24.30 -34.22 9.50
C ALA A 105 -25.02 -34.15 10.86
N ARG A 106 -26.33 -33.90 10.84
CA ARG A 106 -27.17 -33.82 12.04
C ARG A 106 -27.19 -35.15 12.83
N ALA A 107 -27.17 -36.30 12.14
CA ALA A 107 -27.11 -37.61 12.77
C ALA A 107 -25.77 -37.92 13.47
N ALA A 108 -24.72 -37.14 13.19
CA ALA A 108 -23.41 -37.22 13.84
C ALA A 108 -23.16 -36.09 14.86
N ASP A 109 -24.20 -35.30 15.23
CA ASP A 109 -24.10 -34.07 16.03
C ASP A 109 -23.12 -33.03 15.44
N ALA A 110 -22.94 -33.04 14.12
CA ALA A 110 -22.12 -32.08 13.38
C ALA A 110 -22.97 -30.93 12.79
N THR A 111 -22.36 -29.78 12.55
CA THR A 111 -23.03 -28.59 12.02
C THR A 111 -22.96 -28.56 10.48
N PRO A 112 -24.07 -28.79 9.75
CA PRO A 112 -24.11 -28.59 8.31
C PRO A 112 -24.07 -27.09 7.98
N VAL A 113 -23.40 -26.75 6.88
CA VAL A 113 -23.38 -25.42 6.27
C VAL A 113 -23.52 -25.58 4.76
N LEU A 114 -24.48 -24.86 4.18
CA LEU A 114 -24.72 -24.84 2.75
C LEU A 114 -23.90 -23.72 2.10
N LEU A 115 -23.36 -23.96 0.91
CA LEU A 115 -22.74 -22.94 0.08
C LEU A 115 -23.40 -22.94 -1.29
N THR A 116 -23.80 -21.76 -1.78
CA THR A 116 -24.31 -21.64 -3.15
C THR A 116 -23.19 -21.99 -4.16
N PRO A 117 -23.50 -22.49 -5.37
CA PRO A 117 -22.47 -22.73 -6.38
C PRO A 117 -21.75 -21.42 -6.73
N VAL A 118 -20.41 -21.47 -6.70
CA VAL A 118 -19.54 -20.37 -7.15
C VAL A 118 -19.79 -20.12 -8.64
N GLU A 119 -19.95 -18.87 -9.07
CA GLU A 119 -20.23 -18.58 -10.48
C GLU A 119 -19.08 -19.02 -11.41
N ARG A 120 -19.42 -19.39 -12.64
CA ARG A 120 -18.44 -19.53 -13.73
C ARG A 120 -18.07 -18.14 -14.26
N ARG A 121 -16.85 -17.97 -14.80
CA ARG A 121 -16.43 -16.73 -15.46
C ARG A 121 -17.24 -16.48 -16.75
N ARG A 122 -18.33 -15.73 -16.64
CA ARG A 122 -19.18 -15.33 -17.75
C ARG A 122 -19.51 -13.85 -17.67
N PHE A 123 -19.28 -13.14 -18.76
CA PHE A 123 -19.67 -11.74 -18.92
C PHE A 123 -20.71 -11.60 -20.03
N VAL A 124 -21.67 -10.70 -19.85
CA VAL A 124 -22.65 -10.29 -20.85
C VAL A 124 -22.67 -8.77 -20.86
N ALA A 125 -22.31 -8.15 -21.98
CA ALA A 125 -22.17 -6.69 -22.10
C ALA A 125 -21.34 -6.04 -20.97
N GLY A 126 -20.18 -6.63 -20.64
CA GLY A 126 -19.27 -6.15 -19.59
C GLY A 126 -19.74 -6.40 -18.15
N ARG A 127 -20.88 -7.07 -17.94
CA ARG A 127 -21.41 -7.42 -16.61
C ARG A 127 -21.21 -8.90 -16.31
N ALA A 128 -20.73 -9.21 -15.10
CA ALA A 128 -20.64 -10.60 -14.64
C ALA A 128 -22.06 -11.19 -14.51
N ALA A 129 -22.29 -12.33 -15.17
CA ALA A 129 -23.61 -12.92 -15.32
C ALA A 129 -23.86 -14.06 -14.31
N ASP A 130 -25.13 -14.31 -14.00
CA ASP A 130 -25.57 -15.55 -13.37
C ASP A 130 -25.33 -16.74 -14.31
N THR A 131 -24.74 -17.81 -13.78
CA THR A 131 -24.40 -19.03 -14.50
C THR A 131 -25.03 -20.29 -13.93
N HIS A 132 -25.81 -20.21 -12.84
CA HIS A 132 -26.45 -21.36 -12.17
C HIS A 132 -27.96 -21.20 -11.97
N GLY A 133 -28.51 -20.00 -12.13
CA GLY A 133 -29.94 -19.70 -12.07
C GLY A 133 -30.63 -20.28 -10.82
N GLY A 134 -31.57 -21.19 -11.04
CA GLY A 134 -32.37 -21.79 -9.98
C GLY A 134 -31.57 -22.52 -8.89
N TYR A 135 -30.37 -23.04 -9.16
CA TYR A 135 -29.60 -23.79 -8.16
C TYR A 135 -29.14 -22.92 -6.98
N ALA A 136 -28.68 -21.70 -7.23
CA ALA A 136 -28.28 -20.80 -6.15
C ALA A 136 -29.49 -20.38 -5.29
N GLN A 137 -30.65 -20.16 -5.91
CA GLN A 137 -31.88 -19.86 -5.17
C GLN A 137 -32.39 -21.07 -4.36
N ALA A 138 -32.31 -22.27 -4.94
CA ALA A 138 -32.70 -23.50 -4.26
C ALA A 138 -31.87 -23.74 -2.99
N VAL A 139 -30.56 -23.44 -3.01
CA VAL A 139 -29.70 -23.49 -1.81
C VAL A 139 -30.13 -22.48 -0.74
N ARG A 140 -30.37 -21.22 -1.11
CA ARG A 140 -30.82 -20.17 -0.16
C ARG A 140 -32.11 -20.58 0.55
N THR A 141 -33.13 -20.91 -0.24
CA THR A 141 -34.44 -21.31 0.28
C THR A 141 -34.36 -22.60 1.09
N LEU A 142 -33.51 -23.57 0.73
CA LEU A 142 -33.32 -24.77 1.55
C LEU A 142 -32.66 -24.47 2.91
N GLY A 143 -31.74 -23.51 2.96
CA GLY A 143 -31.13 -23.04 4.20
C GLY A 143 -32.13 -22.37 5.13
N GLU A 144 -33.04 -21.57 4.57
CA GLU A 144 -34.19 -21.00 5.28
C GLU A 144 -35.15 -22.10 5.76
N ASP A 145 -35.62 -22.98 4.86
CA ASP A 145 -36.60 -24.05 5.12
C ASP A 145 -36.14 -25.03 6.22
N LEU A 146 -34.83 -25.30 6.32
CA LEU A 146 -34.25 -26.28 7.24
C LEU A 146 -33.46 -25.68 8.40
N GLU A 147 -33.42 -24.36 8.55
CA GLU A 147 -32.59 -23.64 9.55
C GLU A 147 -31.11 -24.06 9.48
N VAL A 148 -30.53 -23.99 8.28
CA VAL A 148 -29.11 -24.27 7.99
C VAL A 148 -28.43 -23.01 7.48
N ALA A 149 -27.27 -22.67 8.05
CA ALA A 149 -26.51 -21.50 7.61
C ALA A 149 -26.08 -21.60 6.14
N VAL A 150 -26.20 -20.48 5.42
CA VAL A 150 -25.84 -20.38 4.00
C VAL A 150 -24.70 -19.37 3.84
N ILE A 151 -23.64 -19.76 3.13
CA ILE A 151 -22.60 -18.87 2.61
C ILE A 151 -22.86 -18.66 1.12
N ASP A 152 -23.18 -17.42 0.71
CA ASP A 152 -23.56 -17.12 -0.67
C ASP A 152 -22.35 -16.80 -1.57
N LEU A 153 -21.72 -17.85 -2.08
CA LEU A 153 -20.63 -17.74 -3.05
C LEU A 153 -21.10 -17.27 -4.42
N ALA A 154 -22.34 -17.54 -4.84
CA ALA A 154 -22.88 -17.06 -6.11
C ALA A 154 -22.89 -15.52 -6.18
N ILE A 155 -23.37 -14.84 -5.13
CA ILE A 155 -23.31 -13.36 -5.09
C ILE A 155 -21.87 -12.87 -5.00
N SER A 156 -21.12 -13.33 -4.00
CA SER A 156 -19.78 -12.78 -3.71
C SER A 156 -18.74 -13.07 -4.80
N SER A 157 -18.82 -14.22 -5.49
CA SER A 157 -17.95 -14.51 -6.64
C SER A 157 -18.33 -13.68 -7.87
N ARG A 158 -19.61 -13.43 -8.12
CA ARG A 158 -20.05 -12.52 -9.19
C ARG A 158 -19.57 -11.10 -8.96
N GLU A 159 -19.60 -10.63 -7.73
CA GLU A 159 -19.09 -9.31 -7.33
C GLU A 159 -17.56 -9.23 -7.50
N LEU A 160 -16.81 -10.27 -7.10
CA LEU A 160 -15.38 -10.39 -7.35
C LEU A 160 -15.03 -10.36 -8.84
N TYR A 161 -15.77 -11.07 -9.69
CA TYR A 161 -15.52 -11.04 -11.13
C TYR A 161 -15.92 -9.70 -11.74
N GLN A 162 -17.00 -9.08 -11.24
CA GLN A 162 -17.42 -7.76 -11.69
C GLN A 162 -16.42 -6.66 -11.33
N SER A 163 -15.77 -6.73 -10.17
CA SER A 163 -14.76 -5.73 -9.74
C SER A 163 -13.45 -5.87 -10.51
N LEU A 164 -13.04 -7.11 -10.84
CA LEU A 164 -11.88 -7.37 -11.72
C LEU A 164 -12.17 -7.10 -13.20
N GLY A 165 -13.45 -7.14 -13.61
CA GLY A 165 -13.83 -7.05 -15.02
C GLY A 165 -13.44 -8.28 -15.85
N GLU A 166 -13.77 -8.23 -17.14
CA GLU A 166 -13.68 -9.42 -17.99
C GLU A 166 -12.23 -9.92 -18.16
N GLU A 167 -11.27 -9.06 -18.51
CA GLU A 167 -9.91 -9.51 -18.80
C GLU A 167 -9.13 -9.91 -17.53
N ALA A 168 -9.08 -9.08 -16.49
CA ALA A 168 -8.27 -9.39 -15.30
C ALA A 168 -8.81 -10.59 -14.50
N SER A 169 -10.12 -10.86 -14.55
CA SER A 169 -10.70 -12.05 -13.92
C SER A 169 -10.14 -13.37 -14.46
N LYS A 170 -9.57 -13.41 -15.68
CA LYS A 170 -8.90 -14.60 -16.23
C LYS A 170 -7.82 -15.16 -15.30
N ALA A 171 -7.13 -14.32 -14.54
CA ALA A 171 -6.07 -14.73 -13.61
C ALA A 171 -6.55 -15.63 -12.45
N LEU A 172 -7.86 -15.64 -12.16
CA LEU A 172 -8.46 -16.54 -11.17
C LEU A 172 -8.76 -17.93 -11.76
N PHE A 173 -8.80 -18.07 -13.08
CA PHE A 173 -9.26 -19.27 -13.77
C PHE A 173 -8.13 -20.00 -14.47
N MET A 174 -8.42 -21.19 -14.99
CA MET A 174 -7.51 -21.96 -15.84
C MET A 174 -7.42 -21.36 -17.25
N TRP A 175 -6.82 -20.18 -17.31
CA TRP A 175 -6.42 -19.47 -18.53
C TRP A 175 -4.89 -19.47 -18.63
N LEU A 176 -4.36 -20.43 -19.38
CA LEU A 176 -2.93 -20.62 -19.62
C LEU A 176 -2.64 -20.55 -21.12
N ARG A 177 -1.56 -19.88 -21.50
CA ARG A 177 -1.03 -19.90 -22.86
C ARG A 177 -0.27 -21.22 -23.12
N PRO A 178 -0.06 -21.61 -24.39
CA PRO A 178 0.81 -22.73 -24.73
C PRO A 178 2.17 -22.62 -24.02
N ARG A 179 2.61 -23.74 -23.44
CA ARG A 179 3.86 -23.93 -22.69
C ARG A 179 3.97 -23.24 -21.32
N GLU A 180 2.89 -22.63 -20.79
CA GLU A 180 2.91 -22.07 -19.43
C GLU A 180 2.82 -23.13 -18.32
N SER A 181 2.34 -24.33 -18.61
CA SER A 181 2.39 -25.48 -17.70
C SER A 181 2.76 -26.76 -18.44
N VAL A 182 3.55 -27.62 -17.79
CA VAL A 182 3.89 -28.96 -18.30
C VAL A 182 2.67 -29.88 -18.42
N ASN A 183 1.64 -29.66 -17.60
CA ASN A 183 0.38 -30.41 -17.62
C ASN A 183 -0.61 -29.88 -18.66
N TYR A 184 -0.39 -28.65 -19.16
CA TYR A 184 -1.21 -28.00 -20.18
C TYR A 184 -0.29 -27.44 -21.30
N PRO A 185 0.43 -28.30 -22.04
CA PRO A 185 1.47 -27.87 -22.99
C PRO A 185 0.92 -27.01 -24.14
N GLU A 186 -0.32 -27.23 -24.55
CA GLU A 186 -1.03 -26.42 -25.56
C GLU A 186 -1.82 -25.24 -24.95
N GLY A 187 -1.68 -25.01 -23.65
CA GLY A 187 -2.48 -24.05 -22.89
C GLY A 187 -3.89 -24.57 -22.58
N VAL A 188 -4.71 -23.73 -21.96
CA VAL A 188 -6.11 -24.01 -21.66
C VAL A 188 -6.88 -22.69 -21.48
N ALA A 189 -8.14 -22.65 -21.92
CA ALA A 189 -9.05 -21.53 -21.69
C ALA A 189 -10.34 -22.07 -21.06
N ASP A 190 -10.34 -22.17 -19.74
CA ASP A 190 -11.39 -22.81 -18.93
C ASP A 190 -11.93 -21.77 -17.94
N ASN A 191 -13.24 -21.51 -18.03
CA ASN A 191 -13.96 -20.50 -17.24
C ASN A 191 -14.67 -21.09 -16.01
N THR A 192 -14.38 -22.33 -15.63
CA THR A 192 -15.02 -23.02 -14.49
C THR A 192 -14.01 -23.43 -13.44
N HIS A 193 -12.86 -23.98 -13.83
CA HIS A 193 -11.85 -24.41 -12.88
C HIS A 193 -10.87 -23.27 -12.54
N PHE A 194 -10.46 -23.18 -11.29
CA PHE A 194 -9.58 -22.12 -10.82
C PHE A 194 -8.11 -22.45 -11.03
N SER A 195 -7.30 -21.40 -11.17
CA SER A 195 -5.88 -21.46 -10.83
C SER A 195 -5.71 -21.51 -9.30
N LEU A 196 -4.51 -21.80 -8.81
CA LEU A 196 -4.17 -21.65 -7.37
C LEU A 196 -4.56 -20.26 -6.82
N ARG A 197 -4.45 -19.19 -7.63
CA ARG A 197 -4.85 -17.83 -7.24
C ARG A 197 -6.37 -17.70 -7.09
N GLY A 198 -7.16 -18.26 -8.01
CA GLY A 198 -8.62 -18.24 -7.90
C GLY A 198 -9.14 -19.12 -6.76
N ALA A 199 -8.54 -20.30 -6.56
CA ALA A 199 -8.87 -21.15 -5.43
C ALA A 199 -8.66 -20.43 -4.09
N ALA A 200 -7.55 -19.71 -3.94
CA ALA A 200 -7.31 -18.84 -2.79
C ALA A 200 -8.33 -17.69 -2.69
N ALA A 201 -8.61 -16.97 -3.78
CA ALA A 201 -9.58 -15.88 -3.77
C ALA A 201 -10.99 -16.32 -3.35
N ILE A 202 -11.48 -17.46 -3.89
CA ILE A 202 -12.79 -18.02 -3.52
C ILE A 202 -12.77 -18.59 -2.10
N ALA A 203 -11.67 -19.18 -1.63
CA ALA A 203 -11.52 -19.58 -0.23
C ALA A 203 -11.54 -18.37 0.73
N GLY A 204 -11.03 -17.21 0.29
CA GLY A 204 -11.18 -15.94 0.99
C GLY A 204 -12.66 -15.52 1.12
N LEU A 205 -13.45 -15.65 0.04
CA LEU A 205 -14.90 -15.41 0.10
C LEU A 205 -15.62 -16.37 1.06
N VAL A 206 -15.20 -17.65 1.13
CA VAL A 206 -15.70 -18.59 2.14
C VAL A 206 -15.34 -18.13 3.55
N ALA A 207 -14.12 -17.64 3.78
CA ALA A 207 -13.69 -17.11 5.08
C ALA A 207 -14.48 -15.85 5.50
N GLU A 208 -14.76 -14.93 4.57
CA GLU A 208 -15.67 -13.80 4.82
C GLU A 208 -17.09 -14.27 5.13
N GLY A 209 -17.58 -15.29 4.41
CA GLY A 209 -18.87 -15.93 4.69
C GLY A 209 -18.95 -16.50 6.11
N ILE A 210 -17.89 -17.19 6.57
CA ILE A 210 -17.78 -17.67 7.96
C ILE A 210 -17.79 -16.49 8.93
N ARG A 211 -17.06 -15.41 8.65
CA ARG A 211 -16.97 -14.22 9.51
C ARG A 211 -18.30 -13.47 9.65
N ALA A 212 -19.05 -13.33 8.56
CA ALA A 212 -20.37 -12.70 8.54
C ALA A 212 -21.46 -13.58 9.19
N SER A 213 -21.22 -14.90 9.30
CA SER A 213 -22.17 -15.84 9.89
C SER A 213 -22.18 -15.83 11.42
N GLN A 214 -23.18 -16.49 12.00
CA GLN A 214 -23.24 -16.80 13.44
C GLN A 214 -22.56 -18.14 13.80
N LEU A 215 -21.82 -18.76 12.87
CA LEU A 215 -21.15 -20.05 13.11
C LEU A 215 -20.06 -19.91 14.18
N GLY A 216 -19.98 -20.87 15.10
CA GLY A 216 -18.87 -20.99 16.06
C GLY A 216 -17.49 -21.07 15.39
N LEU A 217 -17.43 -21.58 14.16
CA LEU A 217 -16.24 -21.65 13.31
C LEU A 217 -15.51 -20.30 13.15
N ARG A 218 -16.21 -19.16 13.28
CA ARG A 218 -15.59 -17.82 13.23
C ARG A 218 -14.48 -17.60 14.26
N ALA A 219 -14.52 -18.31 15.40
CA ALA A 219 -13.51 -18.21 16.46
C ALA A 219 -12.19 -18.93 16.12
N TYR A 220 -12.16 -19.64 14.99
CA TYR A 220 -11.01 -20.36 14.44
C TYR A 220 -10.55 -19.84 13.08
N LEU A 221 -11.20 -18.79 12.57
CA LEU A 221 -10.60 -18.01 11.50
C LEU A 221 -9.30 -17.43 12.06
N ARG A 222 -8.20 -17.59 11.32
CA ARG A 222 -7.07 -16.68 11.48
C ARG A 222 -7.62 -15.26 11.35
N PRO A 223 -7.10 -14.27 12.10
CA PRO A 223 -7.42 -12.88 11.83
C PRO A 223 -7.30 -12.64 10.32
N SER A 224 -8.41 -12.29 9.66
CA SER A 224 -8.34 -11.64 8.35
C SER A 224 -7.39 -10.49 8.52
N ALA A 225 -6.44 -10.34 7.58
CA ALA A 225 -5.40 -9.31 7.55
C ALA A 225 -5.64 -8.25 8.61
N SER A 226 -4.92 -8.44 9.73
CA SER A 226 -4.91 -7.66 10.98
C SER A 226 -5.60 -6.30 10.88
N PRO A 227 -6.47 -5.89 11.85
CA PRO A 227 -7.29 -4.68 11.73
C PRO A 227 -6.44 -3.53 11.19
N ARG A 228 -6.77 -3.04 9.99
CA ARG A 228 -5.83 -2.21 9.21
C ARG A 228 -5.40 -0.99 10.02
N ALA A 229 -4.13 -0.62 9.92
CA ALA A 229 -3.57 0.45 10.74
C ALA A 229 -4.31 1.80 10.58
N TRP A 230 -4.86 2.05 9.39
CA TRP A 230 -5.68 3.23 9.13
C TRP A 230 -6.83 2.93 8.16
N ILE A 231 -8.03 3.39 8.50
CA ILE A 231 -9.21 3.37 7.62
C ILE A 231 -9.88 4.75 7.71
N SER A 232 -9.96 5.44 6.56
CA SER A 232 -10.55 6.78 6.47
C SER A 232 -12.08 6.76 6.30
N ASP A 233 -12.62 5.79 5.57
CA ASP A 233 -14.07 5.57 5.42
C ASP A 233 -14.69 5.09 6.75
N GLN A 234 -15.69 5.81 7.25
CA GLN A 234 -16.34 5.50 8.52
C GLN A 234 -17.51 4.50 8.38
N GLY A 235 -17.83 4.06 7.16
CA GLY A 235 -18.93 3.14 6.89
C GLY A 235 -20.34 3.73 7.04
N ASP A 236 -20.45 4.97 7.52
CA ASP A 236 -21.70 5.71 7.75
C ASP A 236 -22.02 6.75 6.65
N GLY A 237 -21.24 6.76 5.56
CA GLY A 237 -21.33 7.76 4.49
C GLY A 237 -20.44 9.00 4.73
N THR A 238 -19.63 9.02 5.78
CA THR A 238 -18.60 10.05 6.02
C THR A 238 -17.18 9.46 5.97
N TYR A 239 -16.19 10.34 5.83
CA TYR A 239 -14.76 9.99 5.92
C TYR A 239 -14.05 10.92 6.90
N VAL A 240 -12.93 10.44 7.46
CA VAL A 240 -11.99 11.26 8.22
C VAL A 240 -10.70 11.47 7.42
N ASN A 241 -10.07 12.63 7.61
CA ASN A 241 -8.75 12.94 7.07
C ASN A 241 -7.64 12.54 8.06
N PRO A 242 -6.45 12.13 7.57
CA PRO A 242 -6.09 11.96 6.17
C PRO A 242 -6.84 10.80 5.49
N VAL A 243 -7.19 10.94 4.20
CA VAL A 243 -7.73 9.81 3.41
C VAL A 243 -6.68 8.71 3.20
N LEU A 244 -5.39 9.07 3.23
CA LEU A 244 -4.26 8.12 3.28
C LEU A 244 -3.24 8.56 4.32
N HIS A 245 -3.10 7.80 5.41
CA HIS A 245 -2.12 8.05 6.47
C HIS A 245 -0.73 7.45 6.16
N ALA A 246 -0.27 7.62 4.93
CA ALA A 246 1.05 7.20 4.48
C ALA A 246 1.65 8.25 3.53
N ASP A 247 2.97 8.27 3.43
CA ASP A 247 3.75 9.25 2.66
C ASP A 247 3.54 9.15 1.13
N TYR A 248 2.39 9.62 0.64
CA TYR A 248 2.07 9.77 -0.79
C TYR A 248 2.22 11.23 -1.18
N SER A 249 3.46 11.72 -1.05
CA SER A 249 3.83 13.11 -1.22
C SER A 249 3.63 13.63 -2.64
N ASP A 250 3.53 14.96 -2.76
CA ASP A 250 3.57 15.69 -4.04
C ASP A 250 2.49 15.32 -5.05
N LEU A 251 1.40 14.71 -4.55
CA LEU A 251 0.43 13.99 -5.36
C LEU A 251 -0.14 14.80 -6.53
N ASP A 252 -0.57 14.08 -7.55
CA ASP A 252 -1.47 14.62 -8.57
C ASP A 252 -2.56 13.59 -8.87
N VAL A 253 -3.79 14.07 -9.06
CA VAL A 253 -4.99 13.24 -9.21
C VAL A 253 -5.76 13.65 -10.45
N ILE A 254 -6.26 12.64 -11.17
CA ILE A 254 -7.16 12.83 -12.31
C ILE A 254 -8.39 11.96 -12.19
N ARG A 255 -9.45 12.37 -12.89
CA ARG A 255 -10.66 11.58 -13.13
C ARG A 255 -10.69 11.15 -14.60
N VAL A 256 -10.95 9.88 -14.86
CA VAL A 256 -11.19 9.32 -16.21
C VAL A 256 -12.48 8.51 -16.16
N GLY A 257 -13.58 9.07 -16.66
CA GLY A 257 -14.89 8.44 -16.56
C GLY A 257 -15.38 8.32 -15.11
N GLU A 258 -15.59 7.09 -14.64
CA GLU A 258 -16.01 6.79 -13.25
C GLU A 258 -14.81 6.52 -12.31
N ASP A 259 -13.59 6.67 -12.80
CA ASP A 259 -12.37 6.21 -12.12
C ASP A 259 -11.47 7.37 -11.76
N PHE A 260 -10.88 7.30 -10.56
CA PHE A 260 -9.89 8.26 -10.08
C PHE A 260 -8.53 7.60 -10.01
N TYR A 261 -7.51 8.31 -10.50
CA TYR A 261 -6.13 7.85 -10.49
C TYR A 261 -5.24 8.90 -9.86
N MET A 262 -4.36 8.49 -8.97
CA MET A 262 -3.41 9.36 -8.28
C MET A 262 -1.99 8.81 -8.45
N THR A 263 -1.02 9.71 -8.64
CA THR A 263 0.41 9.39 -8.54
C THR A 263 1.08 10.28 -7.50
N ALA A 264 2.24 9.87 -7.00
CA ALA A 264 3.01 10.57 -5.96
C ALA A 264 4.52 10.49 -6.23
N SER A 265 5.30 11.35 -5.55
CA SER A 265 6.77 11.24 -5.52
C SER A 265 7.22 9.87 -4.99
N SER A 266 8.41 9.44 -5.41
CA SER A 266 9.07 8.24 -4.88
C SER A 266 10.55 8.42 -4.57
N PHE A 267 11.14 9.54 -4.97
CA PHE A 267 12.56 9.83 -4.82
C PHE A 267 13.45 8.73 -5.41
N GLY A 268 14.42 8.21 -4.65
CA GLY A 268 15.28 7.10 -5.04
C GLY A 268 14.70 5.70 -4.82
N HIS A 269 13.48 5.58 -4.28
CA HIS A 269 12.89 4.28 -3.95
C HIS A 269 12.25 3.60 -5.16
N LEU A 270 12.42 2.27 -5.26
CA LEU A 270 12.02 1.50 -6.42
C LEU A 270 11.27 0.21 -6.03
N PRO A 271 10.16 -0.15 -6.71
CA PRO A 271 9.56 0.56 -7.83
C PRO A 271 9.01 1.93 -7.40
N GLY A 272 9.05 2.88 -8.34
CA GLY A 272 8.76 4.29 -8.12
C GLY A 272 7.62 4.82 -9.00
N LEU A 273 7.17 6.06 -8.74
CA LEU A 273 5.93 6.63 -9.28
C LEU A 273 4.73 5.68 -9.06
N PRO A 274 4.29 5.48 -7.80
CA PRO A 274 3.12 4.65 -7.50
C PRO A 274 1.86 5.18 -8.18
N ILE A 275 1.04 4.29 -8.72
CA ILE A 275 -0.28 4.60 -9.27
C ILE A 275 -1.33 4.00 -8.34
N LEU A 276 -2.15 4.86 -7.75
CA LEU A 276 -3.30 4.48 -6.93
C LEU A 276 -4.60 4.69 -7.72
N HIS A 277 -5.59 3.86 -7.41
CA HIS A 277 -6.92 3.89 -7.99
C HIS A 277 -7.98 4.00 -6.89
N ALA A 278 -9.03 4.77 -7.16
CA ALA A 278 -10.22 4.84 -6.33
C ALA A 278 -11.48 5.01 -7.19
N LYS A 279 -12.62 4.72 -6.59
CA LYS A 279 -13.96 4.95 -7.17
C LYS A 279 -14.77 6.03 -6.46
N ASP A 280 -14.32 6.52 -5.30
CA ASP A 280 -15.02 7.50 -4.46
C ASP A 280 -14.09 8.53 -3.78
N LEU A 281 -12.82 8.63 -4.20
CA LEU A 281 -11.75 9.47 -3.63
C LEU A 281 -11.36 9.21 -2.16
N VAL A 282 -11.97 8.22 -1.51
CA VAL A 282 -11.71 7.88 -0.09
C VAL A 282 -11.07 6.50 0.00
N ASN A 283 -11.63 5.53 -0.70
CA ASN A 283 -11.18 4.14 -0.71
C ASN A 283 -10.19 3.93 -1.87
N TRP A 284 -8.89 3.96 -1.54
CA TRP A 284 -7.81 3.84 -2.52
C TRP A 284 -7.10 2.49 -2.43
N THR A 285 -6.74 1.96 -3.60
CA THR A 285 -5.87 0.78 -3.76
C THR A 285 -4.62 1.18 -4.55
N LEU A 286 -3.44 0.73 -4.14
CA LEU A 286 -2.21 0.84 -4.95
C LEU A 286 -2.25 -0.24 -6.04
N ILE A 287 -2.31 0.16 -7.32
CA ILE A 287 -2.52 -0.77 -8.45
C ILE A 287 -1.28 -1.01 -9.30
N ASN A 288 -0.31 -0.08 -9.30
CA ASN A 288 0.89 -0.19 -10.14
C ASN A 288 2.01 0.76 -9.66
N HIS A 289 3.17 0.70 -10.32
CA HIS A 289 4.22 1.71 -10.27
C HIS A 289 4.75 1.94 -11.69
N VAL A 290 4.91 3.20 -12.12
CA VAL A 290 5.39 3.52 -13.49
C VAL A 290 6.83 3.08 -13.69
N LEU A 291 7.66 3.16 -12.64
CA LEU A 291 9.11 2.99 -12.73
C LEU A 291 9.57 1.73 -11.98
N PRO A 292 9.63 0.55 -12.62
CA PRO A 292 10.14 -0.66 -11.98
C PRO A 292 11.64 -0.61 -11.68
N HIS A 293 12.42 0.18 -12.44
CA HIS A 293 13.87 0.27 -12.37
C HIS A 293 14.37 1.62 -12.91
N MET A 294 15.28 2.28 -12.21
CA MET A 294 15.84 3.57 -12.66
C MET A 294 17.01 3.34 -13.63
N THR A 295 16.91 3.93 -14.84
CA THR A 295 17.94 3.79 -15.90
C THR A 295 19.06 4.82 -15.80
N LEU A 296 18.96 5.78 -14.88
CA LEU A 296 20.03 6.74 -14.60
C LEU A 296 21.19 6.06 -13.82
N PRO A 297 22.44 6.48 -14.04
CA PRO A 297 23.59 5.93 -13.32
C PRO A 297 23.53 6.27 -11.84
N GLY A 298 24.07 5.38 -10.99
CA GLY A 298 24.18 5.58 -9.54
C GLY A 298 23.07 4.94 -8.69
N TYR A 299 21.96 4.53 -9.30
CA TYR A 299 20.81 3.93 -8.60
C TYR A 299 21.01 2.46 -8.16
N GLU A 300 22.20 1.89 -8.38
CA GLU A 300 22.65 0.65 -7.71
C GLU A 300 22.97 0.85 -6.21
N ARG A 301 22.87 2.10 -5.73
CA ARG A 301 23.06 2.52 -4.33
C ARG A 301 21.92 3.46 -3.92
N PRO A 302 21.59 3.57 -2.62
CA PRO A 302 20.56 4.50 -2.16
C PRO A 302 20.84 5.96 -2.57
N GLN A 303 19.81 6.60 -3.14
CA GLN A 303 19.83 8.00 -3.58
C GLN A 303 18.88 8.83 -2.70
N HIS A 304 19.26 9.01 -1.43
CA HIS A 304 18.43 9.67 -0.40
C HIS A 304 18.00 11.09 -0.82
N GLY A 305 16.70 11.26 -1.10
CA GLY A 305 16.10 12.52 -1.57
C GLY A 305 16.40 12.90 -3.03
N GLY A 306 17.07 12.05 -3.81
CA GLY A 306 17.29 12.23 -5.25
C GLY A 306 16.13 11.67 -6.10
N GLY A 307 16.26 11.73 -7.43
CA GLY A 307 15.36 11.02 -8.35
C GLY A 307 13.99 11.64 -8.50
N VAL A 308 12.94 10.82 -8.31
CA VAL A 308 11.56 11.17 -8.66
C VAL A 308 10.96 12.16 -7.66
N TRP A 309 11.05 13.46 -7.97
CA TRP A 309 10.29 14.51 -7.29
C TRP A 309 8.90 14.68 -7.94
N ALA A 310 8.19 15.74 -7.57
CA ALA A 310 6.80 16.02 -7.88
C ALA A 310 6.35 15.61 -9.30
N PRO A 311 5.46 14.61 -9.42
CA PRO A 311 4.88 14.25 -10.70
C PRO A 311 3.62 15.06 -11.04
N ALA A 312 3.28 15.13 -12.32
CA ALA A 312 1.94 15.46 -12.80
C ALA A 312 1.38 14.31 -13.65
N LEU A 313 0.10 13.99 -13.46
CA LEU A 313 -0.61 12.92 -14.15
C LEU A 313 -1.70 13.52 -15.03
N ARG A 314 -1.77 13.14 -16.31
CA ARG A 314 -2.82 13.61 -17.23
C ARG A 314 -3.36 12.45 -18.08
N PHE A 315 -4.64 12.53 -18.46
CA PHE A 315 -5.21 11.67 -19.48
C PHE A 315 -5.44 12.48 -20.75
N HIS A 316 -4.82 12.08 -21.86
CA HIS A 316 -4.91 12.76 -23.14
C HIS A 316 -4.74 11.77 -24.29
N ALA A 317 -5.52 11.95 -25.37
CA ALA A 317 -5.51 11.11 -26.56
C ALA A 317 -5.61 9.58 -26.29
N GLY A 318 -6.43 9.19 -25.32
CA GLY A 318 -6.62 7.79 -24.94
C GLY A 318 -5.49 7.17 -24.10
N LYS A 319 -4.57 8.00 -23.59
CA LYS A 319 -3.39 7.56 -22.81
C LYS A 319 -3.28 8.32 -21.51
N TYR A 320 -2.68 7.64 -20.53
CA TYR A 320 -2.20 8.20 -19.28
C TYR A 320 -0.77 8.68 -19.51
N TRP A 321 -0.46 9.87 -18.99
CA TRP A 321 0.81 10.57 -19.14
C TRP A 321 1.28 10.97 -17.75
N VAL A 322 2.51 10.58 -17.39
CA VAL A 322 3.18 11.12 -16.21
C VAL A 322 4.38 11.93 -16.64
N PHE A 323 4.55 13.10 -16.02
CA PHE A 323 5.75 13.93 -16.12
C PHE A 323 6.30 14.11 -14.71
N TYR A 324 7.61 14.12 -14.52
CA TYR A 324 8.22 14.42 -13.23
C TYR A 324 9.57 15.13 -13.41
N GLY A 325 10.01 15.87 -12.40
CA GLY A 325 11.34 16.49 -12.36
C GLY A 325 12.33 15.63 -11.59
N ASP A 326 13.52 15.39 -12.14
CA ASP A 326 14.71 15.06 -11.38
C ASP A 326 15.49 16.37 -11.16
N PRO A 327 15.76 16.78 -9.90
CA PRO A 327 16.34 18.08 -9.60
C PRO A 327 17.78 18.24 -10.11
N ASP A 328 18.48 17.13 -10.37
CA ASP A 328 19.89 17.13 -10.75
C ASP A 328 20.09 16.80 -12.26
N VAL A 329 19.08 16.23 -12.93
CA VAL A 329 19.12 15.85 -14.35
C VAL A 329 18.14 16.63 -15.25
N GLY A 330 16.87 16.81 -14.85
CA GLY A 330 15.85 17.51 -15.64
C GLY A 330 14.47 16.85 -15.68
N ILE A 331 13.64 17.21 -16.66
CA ILE A 331 12.24 16.79 -16.77
C ILE A 331 12.12 15.50 -17.59
N PHE A 332 11.43 14.51 -17.03
CA PHE A 332 11.15 13.22 -17.65
C PHE A 332 9.65 13.01 -17.89
N MET A 333 9.31 12.09 -18.80
CA MET A 333 7.94 11.62 -19.03
C MET A 333 7.84 10.13 -19.30
N SER A 334 6.65 9.58 -19.08
CA SER A 334 6.24 8.24 -19.52
C SER A 334 4.73 8.19 -19.81
N THR A 335 4.29 7.17 -20.55
CA THR A 335 2.89 6.96 -20.96
C THR A 335 2.45 5.51 -20.84
N ALA A 336 1.15 5.30 -20.64
CA ALA A 336 0.49 4.00 -20.74
C ALA A 336 -0.91 4.13 -21.35
N GLU A 337 -1.44 3.06 -21.93
CA GLU A 337 -2.85 2.98 -22.36
C GLU A 337 -3.76 2.47 -21.23
N ASP A 338 -3.22 1.62 -20.36
CA ASP A 338 -3.82 1.14 -19.11
C ASP A 338 -2.89 1.54 -17.93
N PRO A 339 -3.36 2.30 -16.92
CA PRO A 339 -2.52 2.74 -15.81
C PRO A 339 -2.11 1.58 -14.89
N ALA A 340 -2.84 0.46 -14.90
CA ALA A 340 -2.47 -0.79 -14.23
C ALA A 340 -1.52 -1.68 -15.07
N GLY A 341 -1.29 -1.31 -16.34
CA GLY A 341 -0.47 -2.07 -17.29
C GLY A 341 0.99 -1.60 -17.37
N GLU A 342 1.65 -1.96 -18.47
CA GLU A 342 3.03 -1.54 -18.74
C GLU A 342 3.10 -0.06 -19.16
N TRP A 343 4.04 0.67 -18.55
CA TRP A 343 4.38 2.04 -18.91
C TRP A 343 5.61 2.08 -19.81
N THR A 344 5.68 3.05 -20.72
CA THR A 344 6.84 3.24 -21.60
C THR A 344 8.12 3.55 -20.79
N PRO A 345 9.31 3.17 -21.26
CA PRO A 345 10.57 3.61 -20.65
C PRO A 345 10.64 5.13 -20.49
N LEU A 346 11.27 5.61 -19.42
CA LEU A 346 11.41 7.04 -19.15
C LEU A 346 12.09 7.77 -20.31
N HIS A 347 11.48 8.86 -20.74
CA HIS A 347 12.00 9.73 -21.79
C HIS A 347 12.38 11.09 -21.20
N LEU A 348 13.64 11.52 -21.40
CA LEU A 348 14.10 12.85 -20.97
C LEU A 348 13.57 13.92 -21.92
N VAL A 349 12.63 14.73 -21.45
CA VAL A 349 11.95 15.81 -22.20
C VAL A 349 12.85 17.04 -22.31
N GLN A 350 13.52 17.40 -21.21
CA GLN A 350 14.39 18.56 -21.11
C GLN A 350 15.47 18.33 -20.06
N ALA A 351 16.74 18.37 -20.46
CA ALA A 351 17.86 18.37 -19.52
C ALA A 351 18.00 19.74 -18.84
N GLY A 352 18.32 19.75 -17.54
CA GLY A 352 18.64 20.98 -16.80
C GLY A 352 18.55 20.82 -15.30
N LYS A 353 19.46 21.49 -14.58
CA LYS A 353 19.49 21.44 -13.11
C LYS A 353 18.41 22.31 -12.48
N GLY A 354 17.70 21.74 -11.52
CA GLY A 354 16.64 22.37 -10.75
C GLY A 354 15.36 22.64 -11.52
N LEU A 355 15.13 21.96 -12.65
CA LEU A 355 13.84 21.96 -13.34
C LEU A 355 12.92 20.95 -12.63
N ILE A 356 11.98 21.45 -11.85
CA ILE A 356 11.12 20.62 -10.99
C ILE A 356 9.64 20.88 -11.29
N ASP A 357 8.80 19.99 -10.77
CA ASP A 357 7.35 20.10 -10.74
C ASP A 357 6.71 20.38 -12.13
N PRO A 358 7.05 19.60 -13.18
CA PRO A 358 6.50 19.81 -14.51
C PRO A 358 5.02 19.42 -14.56
N CYS A 359 4.19 20.21 -15.23
CA CYS A 359 2.81 19.87 -15.55
C CYS A 359 2.49 20.20 -17.02
N PRO A 360 2.13 19.20 -17.85
CA PRO A 360 1.71 19.42 -19.22
C PRO A 360 0.24 19.89 -19.31
N LEU A 361 -0.07 20.58 -20.41
CA LEU A 361 -1.43 20.85 -20.87
C LEU A 361 -1.44 20.70 -22.40
N TRP A 362 -2.39 19.91 -22.92
CA TRP A 362 -2.76 19.93 -24.33
C TRP A 362 -3.99 20.80 -24.47
N ASP A 363 -3.94 21.81 -25.34
CA ASP A 363 -4.95 22.86 -25.41
C ASP A 363 -5.90 22.70 -26.61
N ASP A 364 -7.08 23.32 -26.52
CA ASP A 364 -8.10 23.31 -27.58
C ASP A 364 -7.63 24.01 -28.89
N ASP A 365 -6.57 24.83 -28.83
CA ASP A 365 -5.91 25.43 -29.98
C ASP A 365 -5.03 24.44 -30.79
N GLY A 366 -4.90 23.19 -30.30
CA GLY A 366 -4.07 22.14 -30.90
C GLY A 366 -2.58 22.26 -30.57
N GLN A 367 -2.18 23.21 -29.73
CA GLN A 367 -0.84 23.28 -29.16
C GLN A 367 -0.75 22.44 -27.87
N ALA A 368 0.48 22.19 -27.43
CA ALA A 368 0.75 21.67 -26.11
C ALA A 368 1.74 22.60 -25.39
N TYR A 369 1.63 22.67 -24.08
CA TYR A 369 2.42 23.51 -23.19
C TYR A 369 2.88 22.69 -21.98
N LEU A 370 3.96 23.12 -21.35
CA LEU A 370 4.43 22.57 -20.08
C LEU A 370 4.80 23.72 -19.16
N VAL A 371 4.16 23.79 -17.99
CA VAL A 371 4.60 24.67 -16.90
C VAL A 371 5.54 23.92 -15.97
N HIS A 372 6.53 24.58 -15.39
CA HIS A 372 7.39 23.99 -14.35
C HIS A 372 7.90 25.06 -13.37
N ALA A 373 8.37 24.61 -12.20
CA ALA A 373 8.96 25.43 -11.15
C ALA A 373 10.50 25.25 -11.08
N PHE A 374 11.13 25.84 -10.06
CA PHE A 374 12.58 25.84 -9.89
C PHE A 374 13.02 25.46 -8.47
N ALA A 375 13.91 24.48 -8.36
CA ALA A 375 14.60 24.16 -7.11
C ALA A 375 15.75 25.15 -6.87
N LYS A 376 15.62 26.04 -5.87
CA LYS A 376 16.71 27.00 -5.50
C LYS A 376 18.03 26.28 -5.22
N SER A 377 17.96 25.11 -4.58
CA SER A 377 19.14 24.34 -4.19
C SER A 377 20.00 23.91 -5.37
N ARG A 378 19.46 23.84 -6.59
CA ARG A 378 20.18 23.39 -7.80
C ARG A 378 20.30 24.47 -8.89
N SER A 379 19.25 25.27 -9.09
CA SER A 379 19.20 26.31 -10.13
C SER A 379 19.54 27.72 -9.62
N GLY A 380 19.53 27.95 -8.30
CA GLY A 380 19.56 29.28 -7.69
C GLY A 380 18.23 30.04 -7.74
N ILE A 381 17.23 29.55 -8.48
CA ILE A 381 15.92 30.18 -8.68
C ILE A 381 14.86 29.48 -7.81
N LYS A 382 13.94 30.26 -7.22
CA LYS A 382 12.67 29.80 -6.63
C LYS A 382 11.59 30.86 -6.87
N HIS A 383 10.33 30.57 -6.52
CA HIS A 383 9.19 31.51 -6.56
C HIS A 383 8.59 31.75 -7.95
N LYS A 384 9.15 31.18 -9.01
CA LYS A 384 8.82 31.53 -10.40
C LYS A 384 8.33 30.33 -11.17
N LEU A 385 7.31 30.55 -11.99
CA LEU A 385 6.77 29.53 -12.89
C LEU A 385 7.14 29.87 -14.33
N ARG A 386 7.71 28.90 -15.04
CA ARG A 386 8.07 29.00 -16.46
C ARG A 386 7.09 28.18 -17.29
N LEU A 387 6.66 28.72 -18.42
CA LEU A 387 5.82 28.02 -19.38
C LEU A 387 6.54 27.90 -20.71
N CYS A 388 6.81 26.67 -21.15
CA CYS A 388 7.36 26.39 -22.47
C CYS A 388 6.28 25.79 -23.39
N ARG A 389 6.39 26.02 -24.70
CA ARG A 389 5.63 25.19 -25.66
C ARG A 389 6.22 23.78 -25.69
N MET A 390 5.37 22.79 -25.87
CA MET A 390 5.71 21.37 -25.87
C MET A 390 5.30 20.74 -27.20
N ALA A 391 6.04 19.72 -27.66
CA ALA A 391 5.58 18.90 -28.77
C ALA A 391 4.30 18.13 -28.38
N PRO A 392 3.32 17.92 -29.27
CA PRO A 392 2.09 17.19 -28.93
C PRO A 392 2.32 15.74 -28.46
N ASP A 393 3.45 15.13 -28.79
CA ASP A 393 3.87 13.81 -28.31
C ASP A 393 4.53 13.83 -26.92
N GLY A 394 4.63 15.00 -26.28
CA GLY A 394 5.21 15.20 -24.95
C GLY A 394 6.73 15.07 -24.86
N LYS A 395 7.44 14.74 -25.95
CA LYS A 395 8.84 14.28 -25.89
C LYS A 395 9.90 15.38 -25.90
N ARG A 396 9.52 16.64 -26.11
CA ARG A 396 10.45 17.77 -26.07
C ARG A 396 9.72 19.08 -25.88
N LEU A 397 10.44 20.05 -25.31
CA LEU A 397 10.05 21.45 -25.38
C LEU A 397 10.38 22.02 -26.77
N LEU A 398 9.64 23.06 -27.18
CA LEU A 398 9.78 23.74 -28.47
C LEU A 398 10.49 25.10 -28.34
N ASP A 399 10.63 25.60 -27.12
CA ASP A 399 11.33 26.81 -26.73
C ASP A 399 11.68 26.80 -25.23
N ASP A 400 12.46 27.80 -24.81
CA ASP A 400 12.82 28.01 -23.40
C ASP A 400 11.71 28.69 -22.59
N GLY A 401 10.64 29.20 -23.21
CA GLY A 401 9.49 29.81 -22.54
C GLY A 401 9.74 31.13 -21.77
N PRO A 402 8.71 31.96 -21.53
CA PRO A 402 8.77 33.05 -20.54
C PRO A 402 8.56 32.54 -19.10
N ILE A 403 8.98 33.35 -18.13
CA ILE A 403 8.42 33.30 -16.78
C ILE A 403 7.02 33.92 -16.85
N ILE A 404 5.99 33.16 -16.50
CA ILE A 404 4.58 33.60 -16.57
C ILE A 404 4.04 34.09 -15.22
N TYR A 405 4.71 33.78 -14.11
CA TYR A 405 4.41 34.28 -12.78
C TYR A 405 5.68 34.33 -11.92
N ASP A 406 5.79 35.37 -11.10
CA ASP A 406 6.90 35.61 -10.16
C ASP A 406 6.34 35.93 -8.77
N GLY A 407 6.20 34.90 -7.94
CA GLY A 407 5.65 35.00 -6.59
C GLY A 407 6.61 35.59 -5.55
N THR A 408 7.74 36.18 -5.94
CA THR A 408 8.78 36.63 -4.99
C THR A 408 8.24 37.56 -3.89
N GLU A 409 7.26 38.42 -4.21
CA GLU A 409 6.70 39.40 -3.26
C GLU A 409 5.55 38.83 -2.41
N HIS A 410 4.58 38.16 -3.03
CA HIS A 410 3.34 37.74 -2.36
C HIS A 410 3.29 36.24 -2.00
N HIS A 411 4.03 35.40 -2.71
CA HIS A 411 3.99 33.95 -2.64
C HIS A 411 5.40 33.34 -2.60
N PRO A 412 6.20 33.64 -1.55
CA PRO A 412 7.51 33.05 -1.39
C PRO A 412 7.38 31.53 -1.30
N THR A 413 8.26 30.85 -2.02
CA THR A 413 8.35 29.40 -2.21
C THR A 413 7.16 28.85 -3.01
N LEU A 414 6.63 29.64 -3.96
CA LEU A 414 5.74 29.13 -5.00
C LEU A 414 6.43 28.06 -5.85
N GLU A 415 5.84 26.87 -5.86
CA GLU A 415 6.28 25.67 -6.59
C GLU A 415 5.08 24.75 -6.89
N GLY A 416 5.30 23.49 -7.25
CA GLY A 416 4.22 22.49 -7.40
C GLY A 416 3.09 22.75 -8.41
N PRO A 417 3.27 23.48 -9.53
CA PRO A 417 2.17 23.93 -10.38
C PRO A 417 1.43 22.78 -11.06
N LYS A 418 0.11 22.69 -10.82
CA LYS A 418 -0.81 21.88 -11.64
C LYS A 418 -1.62 22.81 -12.54
N LEU A 419 -1.40 22.70 -13.85
CA LEU A 419 -2.06 23.51 -14.89
C LEU A 419 -3.35 22.83 -15.37
N TYR A 420 -4.40 23.64 -15.54
CA TYR A 420 -5.73 23.25 -16.02
C TYR A 420 -6.31 24.33 -16.92
N LYS A 421 -7.34 23.97 -17.69
CA LYS A 421 -8.22 24.91 -18.41
C LYS A 421 -9.68 24.63 -18.05
N ARG A 422 -10.45 25.67 -17.76
CA ARG A 422 -11.85 25.59 -17.33
C ARG A 422 -12.59 26.89 -17.65
N ASP A 423 -13.78 26.81 -18.23
CA ASP A 423 -14.67 27.96 -18.55
C ASP A 423 -13.96 29.15 -19.24
N GLY A 424 -13.05 28.87 -20.18
CA GLY A 424 -12.30 29.89 -20.92
C GLY A 424 -11.11 30.52 -20.18
N TYR A 425 -10.79 30.04 -18.99
CA TYR A 425 -9.61 30.44 -18.21
C TYR A 425 -8.61 29.30 -18.07
N TYR A 426 -7.33 29.64 -18.00
CA TYR A 426 -6.25 28.80 -17.52
C TYR A 426 -6.09 29.00 -16.01
N TYR A 427 -5.98 27.89 -15.28
CA TYR A 427 -5.74 27.88 -13.84
C TYR A 427 -4.43 27.17 -13.54
N ILE A 428 -3.65 27.70 -12.61
CA ILE A 428 -2.48 27.01 -12.06
C ILE A 428 -2.67 26.90 -10.55
N PHE A 429 -2.83 25.68 -10.05
CA PHE A 429 -2.85 25.38 -8.63
C PHE A 429 -1.39 25.19 -8.21
N ALA A 430 -0.83 26.13 -7.45
CA ALA A 430 0.57 26.12 -7.05
C ALA A 430 0.64 26.54 -5.57
N PRO A 431 1.07 25.68 -4.65
CA PRO A 431 1.25 26.06 -3.24
C PRO A 431 2.41 27.04 -3.07
N ALA A 432 2.38 27.79 -1.98
CA ALA A 432 3.45 28.70 -1.56
C ALA A 432 3.57 28.71 -0.03
N GLY A 433 4.56 29.43 0.50
CA GLY A 433 4.90 29.49 1.93
C GLY A 433 5.72 28.31 2.44
N GLY A 434 6.03 27.34 1.58
CA GLY A 434 6.84 26.15 1.88
C GLY A 434 6.04 25.00 2.49
N VAL A 435 6.61 23.79 2.37
CA VAL A 435 5.95 22.50 2.64
C VAL A 435 5.21 22.43 3.99
N ALA A 436 5.85 22.84 5.10
CA ALA A 436 5.28 22.70 6.45
C ALA A 436 4.44 23.89 6.92
N THR A 437 4.69 25.09 6.39
CA THR A 437 4.16 26.39 6.89
C THR A 437 3.26 27.12 5.89
N GLY A 438 3.08 26.53 4.70
CA GLY A 438 2.48 27.20 3.56
C GLY A 438 0.97 27.16 3.44
N TRP A 439 0.51 27.40 2.23
CA TRP A 439 -0.88 27.48 1.81
C TRP A 439 -1.03 27.10 0.34
N GLN A 440 -2.25 26.81 -0.09
CA GLN A 440 -2.56 26.60 -1.49
C GLN A 440 -2.94 27.93 -2.15
N THR A 441 -2.11 28.39 -3.10
CA THR A 441 -2.47 29.44 -4.05
C THR A 441 -3.11 28.83 -5.31
N VAL A 442 -4.02 29.58 -5.92
CA VAL A 442 -4.46 29.36 -7.30
C VAL A 442 -4.20 30.63 -8.09
N LEU A 443 -3.67 30.47 -9.30
CA LEU A 443 -3.49 31.51 -10.30
C LEU A 443 -4.55 31.34 -11.40
N ARG A 444 -5.05 32.43 -11.98
CA ARG A 444 -6.02 32.41 -13.11
C ARG A 444 -5.68 33.43 -14.18
N SER A 445 -5.86 33.09 -15.46
CA SER A 445 -5.80 34.04 -16.59
C SER A 445 -6.64 33.57 -17.78
N THR A 446 -7.10 34.48 -18.65
CA THR A 446 -7.70 34.14 -19.95
C THR A 446 -6.64 33.86 -21.03
N SER A 447 -5.37 34.12 -20.74
CA SER A 447 -4.22 33.91 -21.62
C SER A 447 -3.26 32.91 -20.98
N ILE A 448 -2.80 31.91 -21.74
CA ILE A 448 -1.82 30.92 -21.24
C ILE A 448 -0.49 31.58 -20.85
N TYR A 449 -0.16 32.73 -21.45
CA TYR A 449 1.02 33.54 -21.13
C TYR A 449 0.77 34.59 -20.05
N GLY A 450 -0.42 34.61 -19.44
CA GLY A 450 -0.80 35.63 -18.46
C GLY A 450 -1.14 37.00 -19.05
N PRO A 451 -1.15 38.07 -18.22
CA PRO A 451 -0.84 38.04 -16.79
C PRO A 451 -1.84 37.20 -15.99
N TYR A 452 -1.35 36.59 -14.91
CA TYR A 452 -2.17 35.80 -13.99
C TYR A 452 -2.55 36.64 -12.76
N GLU A 453 -3.82 36.62 -12.38
CA GLU A 453 -4.29 37.02 -11.05
C GLU A 453 -4.15 35.83 -10.09
N ASP A 454 -3.90 36.08 -8.81
CA ASP A 454 -3.71 35.05 -7.77
C ASP A 454 -4.72 35.17 -6.62
N ARG A 455 -4.94 34.05 -5.91
CA ARG A 455 -5.60 33.99 -4.60
C ARG A 455 -5.06 32.83 -3.77
N ILE A 456 -4.95 33.07 -2.46
CA ILE A 456 -4.87 31.99 -1.45
C ILE A 456 -6.27 31.39 -1.29
N VAL A 457 -6.41 30.07 -1.43
CA VAL A 457 -7.70 29.38 -1.44
C VAL A 457 -7.90 28.37 -0.31
N LEU A 458 -6.79 27.88 0.28
CA LEU A 458 -6.76 26.98 1.43
C LEU A 458 -5.50 27.27 2.27
N GLN A 459 -5.66 27.42 3.58
CA GLN A 459 -4.58 27.66 4.54
C GLN A 459 -4.82 26.84 5.81
N GLN A 460 -3.80 26.66 6.67
CA GLN A 460 -3.95 25.91 7.92
C GLN A 460 -5.09 26.45 8.81
N GLY A 461 -5.08 27.76 9.07
CA GLY A 461 -6.07 28.39 9.95
C GLY A 461 -6.05 27.84 11.38
N ASP A 462 -7.22 27.62 11.97
CA ASP A 462 -7.36 27.00 13.30
C ASP A 462 -7.20 25.46 13.30
N THR A 463 -6.88 24.85 12.15
CA THR A 463 -6.82 23.39 12.00
C THR A 463 -5.45 22.80 12.36
N PRO A 464 -5.36 21.51 12.74
CA PRO A 464 -4.08 20.82 12.93
C PRO A 464 -3.45 20.35 11.60
N VAL A 465 -3.96 20.82 10.45
CA VAL A 465 -3.48 20.46 9.11
C VAL A 465 -2.55 21.57 8.61
N ASN A 466 -1.31 21.55 9.09
CA ASN A 466 -0.29 22.52 8.70
C ASN A 466 0.08 22.39 7.21
N GLY A 467 0.42 23.53 6.60
CA GLY A 467 0.89 23.60 5.23
C GLY A 467 0.04 22.78 4.25
N PRO A 468 -1.25 23.10 4.01
CA PRO A 468 -2.03 22.43 2.98
C PRO A 468 -1.41 22.71 1.61
N HIS A 469 -0.64 21.74 1.12
CA HIS A 469 0.34 21.93 0.06
C HIS A 469 0.17 20.88 -1.04
N GLN A 470 0.37 21.32 -2.28
CA GLN A 470 0.42 20.55 -3.53
C GLN A 470 -0.58 19.41 -3.69
N GLY A 471 -1.47 19.57 -4.68
CA GLY A 471 -2.24 18.45 -5.19
C GLY A 471 -3.13 18.81 -6.36
N GLY A 472 -4.09 17.94 -6.66
CA GLY A 472 -4.99 18.07 -7.80
C GLY A 472 -6.46 18.17 -7.40
N TYR A 473 -7.27 18.77 -8.26
CA TYR A 473 -8.73 18.81 -8.09
C TYR A 473 -9.44 17.98 -9.16
N VAL A 474 -10.63 17.51 -8.82
CA VAL A 474 -11.53 16.79 -9.73
C VAL A 474 -12.96 17.33 -9.62
N GLU A 475 -13.74 17.16 -10.69
CA GLU A 475 -15.16 17.49 -10.74
C GLU A 475 -16.00 16.22 -10.94
N LEU A 476 -17.13 16.14 -10.25
CA LEU A 476 -18.05 15.02 -10.28
C LEU A 476 -19.29 15.31 -11.12
N ASP A 477 -19.96 14.27 -11.62
CA ASP A 477 -21.21 14.41 -12.38
C ASP A 477 -22.38 14.89 -11.52
N SER A 478 -22.24 14.80 -10.19
CA SER A 478 -23.11 15.42 -9.19
C SER A 478 -22.97 16.95 -9.12
N GLY A 479 -21.98 17.54 -9.80
CA GLY A 479 -21.63 18.97 -9.73
C GLY A 479 -20.74 19.34 -8.55
N GLU A 480 -20.35 18.37 -7.71
CA GLU A 480 -19.36 18.58 -6.65
C GLU A 480 -17.96 18.73 -7.23
N SER A 481 -17.10 19.51 -6.56
CA SER A 481 -15.67 19.52 -6.82
C SER A 481 -14.93 19.08 -5.56
N TRP A 482 -13.76 18.47 -5.73
CA TRP A 482 -12.96 17.95 -4.63
C TRP A 482 -11.49 18.21 -4.88
N PHE A 483 -10.73 18.54 -3.84
CA PHE A 483 -9.30 18.81 -3.91
C PHE A 483 -8.55 17.86 -2.98
N LEU A 484 -7.59 17.11 -3.52
CA LEU A 484 -6.63 16.36 -2.71
C LEU A 484 -5.35 17.18 -2.59
N HIS A 485 -4.75 17.17 -1.40
CA HIS A 485 -3.44 17.78 -1.11
C HIS A 485 -2.73 16.95 -0.04
N PHE A 486 -1.46 17.25 0.26
CA PHE A 486 -0.78 16.65 1.41
C PHE A 486 -0.69 17.60 2.62
N GLN A 487 -0.42 17.02 3.79
CA GLN A 487 0.08 17.67 5.00
C GLN A 487 1.48 17.12 5.28
N ASP A 488 2.45 17.97 5.61
CA ASP A 488 3.72 17.50 6.17
C ASP A 488 3.56 17.12 7.64
N LYS A 489 3.81 15.84 7.94
CA LYS A 489 3.66 15.23 9.25
C LYS A 489 5.00 14.67 9.77
N GLY A 490 6.13 15.18 9.28
CA GLY A 490 7.47 14.84 9.77
C GLY A 490 7.79 13.35 9.63
N VAL A 491 7.93 12.65 10.75
CA VAL A 491 8.25 11.21 10.80
C VAL A 491 7.28 10.32 10.01
N TYR A 492 6.01 10.69 9.84
CA TYR A 492 5.06 9.92 9.02
C TYR A 492 5.10 10.30 7.53
N GLY A 493 5.95 11.25 7.16
CA GLY A 493 6.04 11.83 5.82
C GLY A 493 4.85 12.72 5.49
N ARG A 494 4.49 12.77 4.22
CA ARG A 494 3.52 13.71 3.67
C ARG A 494 2.21 12.98 3.34
N ILE A 495 1.30 13.01 4.31
CA ILE A 495 0.01 12.29 4.33
C ILE A 495 -1.07 13.01 3.52
N VAL A 496 -2.06 12.29 2.99
CA VAL A 496 -3.01 12.83 2.00
C VAL A 496 -4.35 13.21 2.61
N HIS A 497 -4.82 14.43 2.32
CA HIS A 497 -6.09 14.99 2.76
C HIS A 497 -7.02 15.25 1.56
N LEU A 498 -8.31 14.98 1.74
CA LEU A 498 -9.39 15.28 0.80
C LEU A 498 -10.23 16.44 1.32
N GLN A 499 -10.42 17.48 0.50
CA GLN A 499 -11.19 18.68 0.83
C GLN A 499 -12.40 18.84 -0.08
N PRO A 500 -13.60 19.18 0.46
CA PRO A 500 -14.71 19.62 -0.36
C PRO A 500 -14.33 20.92 -1.08
N MET A 501 -14.75 21.08 -2.33
CA MET A 501 -14.49 22.27 -3.13
C MET A 501 -15.74 22.71 -3.89
N ARG A 502 -15.90 24.03 -4.08
CA ARG A 502 -16.92 24.61 -4.95
C ARG A 502 -16.40 25.84 -5.68
N TRP A 503 -16.94 26.12 -6.85
CA TRP A 503 -16.62 27.32 -7.62
C TRP A 503 -17.55 28.48 -7.25
N VAL A 504 -16.96 29.65 -6.98
CA VAL A 504 -17.67 30.91 -6.70
C VAL A 504 -16.97 32.02 -7.46
N ASP A 505 -17.69 32.73 -8.34
CA ASP A 505 -17.15 33.79 -9.23
C ASP A 505 -15.92 33.34 -10.06
N GLY A 506 -15.93 32.07 -10.47
CA GLY A 506 -14.83 31.41 -11.18
C GLY A 506 -13.57 31.20 -10.34
N TRP A 507 -13.67 31.18 -9.01
CA TRP A 507 -12.58 30.85 -8.10
C TRP A 507 -12.94 29.65 -7.21
N PRO A 508 -12.01 28.73 -6.92
CA PRO A 508 -12.29 27.62 -6.04
C PRO A 508 -12.35 28.09 -4.58
N ARG A 509 -13.28 27.51 -3.83
CA ARG A 509 -13.43 27.63 -2.38
C ARG A 509 -13.31 26.23 -1.80
N MET A 510 -12.28 25.99 -1.00
CA MET A 510 -11.94 24.67 -0.46
C MET A 510 -12.27 24.58 1.03
N GLY A 511 -12.48 23.36 1.53
CA GLY A 511 -12.63 23.09 2.96
C GLY A 511 -13.81 23.82 3.60
N THR A 512 -13.65 24.25 4.85
CA THR A 512 -14.62 25.08 5.57
C THR A 512 -14.34 26.58 5.47
N SER A 513 -15.39 27.40 5.46
CA SER A 513 -15.27 28.86 5.52
C SER A 513 -14.96 29.33 6.94
N ALA A 514 -13.74 29.80 7.18
CA ALA A 514 -13.36 30.40 8.46
C ALA A 514 -14.04 31.78 8.68
N VAL A 515 -14.22 32.16 9.95
CA VAL A 515 -14.45 33.55 10.33
C VAL A 515 -13.10 34.25 10.36
N VAL A 516 -12.82 35.08 9.35
CA VAL A 516 -11.51 35.75 9.23
C VAL A 516 -11.17 36.55 10.49
N ARG A 517 -10.08 36.15 11.16
CA ARG A 517 -9.37 36.94 12.18
C ARG A 517 -7.86 36.75 11.95
N GLY A 518 -7.11 37.83 11.82
CA GLY A 518 -5.64 37.80 11.91
C GLY A 518 -4.83 37.65 10.61
N VAL A 519 -5.39 37.95 9.43
CA VAL A 519 -4.59 38.06 8.19
C VAL A 519 -4.34 39.55 7.87
N GLU A 520 -3.50 40.22 8.66
CA GLU A 520 -3.12 41.64 8.45
C GLU A 520 -1.60 41.94 8.46
N GLU A 521 -0.70 41.00 8.77
CA GLU A 521 0.74 41.33 8.95
C GLU A 521 1.76 40.54 8.10
N ALA A 522 1.34 39.64 7.19
CA ALA A 522 2.27 38.80 6.40
C ALA A 522 2.21 38.99 4.87
N ALA A 523 1.21 39.67 4.33
CA ALA A 523 1.08 39.96 2.90
C ALA A 523 0.67 41.42 2.70
N GLY A 524 1.40 42.15 1.85
CA GLY A 524 1.07 43.53 1.47
C GLY A 524 -0.34 43.63 0.85
N GLU A 525 -0.93 44.83 0.93
CA GLU A 525 -2.35 45.12 0.68
C GLU A 525 -2.88 44.67 -0.71
N ALA A 526 -3.30 43.40 -0.87
CA ALA A 526 -4.05 42.96 -2.06
C ALA A 526 -4.87 41.64 -1.97
N ILE A 527 -5.46 41.24 -0.84
CA ILE A 527 -6.44 40.12 -0.80
C ILE A 527 -7.78 40.53 -0.15
N ALA A 528 -8.43 41.55 -0.73
CA ALA A 528 -9.70 42.06 -0.22
C ALA A 528 -10.91 41.21 -0.65
N GLY A 529 -11.69 40.73 0.33
CA GLY A 529 -13.10 40.34 0.14
C GLY A 529 -13.41 38.84 0.01
N ALA A 530 -12.45 37.95 0.21
CA ALA A 530 -12.63 36.51 -0.02
C ALA A 530 -12.16 35.69 1.21
N ALA A 531 -13.09 35.10 1.97
CA ALA A 531 -12.73 34.20 3.07
C ALA A 531 -11.94 32.98 2.56
N VAL A 532 -10.71 32.81 3.04
CA VAL A 532 -9.83 31.68 2.72
C VAL A 532 -10.40 30.40 3.37
N GLY A 533 -10.25 29.26 2.70
CA GLY A 533 -10.68 27.97 3.21
C GLY A 533 -9.73 27.39 4.25
N GLU A 534 -10.26 26.51 5.11
CA GLU A 534 -9.49 25.73 6.08
C GLU A 534 -9.77 24.22 5.93
N PRO A 535 -8.75 23.33 6.07
CA PRO A 535 -8.90 21.89 5.96
C PRO A 535 -9.93 21.25 6.88
N VAL A 536 -10.81 20.41 6.34
CA VAL A 536 -11.73 19.59 7.15
C VAL A 536 -11.01 18.36 7.71
N LEU A 537 -11.35 17.97 8.95
CA LEU A 537 -10.90 16.70 9.54
C LEU A 537 -11.89 15.55 9.31
N ARG A 538 -13.17 15.87 9.09
CA ARG A 538 -14.24 14.91 8.77
C ARG A 538 -15.27 15.57 7.86
N HIS A 539 -15.79 14.84 6.88
CA HIS A 539 -16.85 15.32 6.00
C HIS A 539 -17.67 14.16 5.42
N THR A 540 -18.84 14.44 4.87
CA THR A 540 -19.61 13.49 4.03
C THR A 540 -18.75 13.05 2.83
N LYS A 541 -18.82 11.77 2.47
CA LYS A 541 -18.11 11.23 1.30
C LYS A 541 -18.59 11.90 -0.01
N PRO A 542 -17.73 11.98 -1.03
CA PRO A 542 -18.10 12.48 -2.35
C PRO A 542 -19.29 11.74 -2.97
N ASN A 543 -20.24 12.49 -3.55
CA ASN A 543 -21.41 11.91 -4.18
C ASN A 543 -21.08 11.40 -5.60
N VAL A 544 -20.57 10.17 -5.66
CA VAL A 544 -20.30 9.41 -6.89
C VAL A 544 -21.48 8.51 -7.32
N GLY A 545 -22.68 8.77 -6.79
CA GLY A 545 -23.93 8.09 -7.17
C GLY A 545 -24.09 6.63 -6.72
N ARG A 546 -23.09 6.03 -6.08
CA ARG A 546 -23.16 4.69 -5.46
C ARG A 546 -22.15 4.55 -4.31
N THR A 547 -22.39 3.58 -3.42
CA THR A 547 -21.42 3.19 -2.39
C THR A 547 -20.46 2.14 -2.92
N TYR A 548 -19.20 2.20 -2.49
CA TYR A 548 -18.17 1.20 -2.76
C TYR A 548 -17.66 0.58 -1.45
N PRO A 549 -17.09 -0.64 -1.48
CA PRO A 549 -16.50 -1.27 -0.29
C PRO A 549 -15.38 -0.42 0.31
N THR A 550 -15.24 -0.48 1.64
CA THR A 550 -14.12 0.12 2.36
C THR A 550 -12.79 -0.51 1.93
N GLN A 551 -11.82 0.31 1.54
CA GLN A 551 -10.49 -0.12 1.10
C GLN A 551 -9.41 0.87 1.53
N CYS A 552 -8.22 0.36 1.77
CA CYS A 552 -6.98 1.12 1.92
C CYS A 552 -5.84 0.34 1.22
N PRO A 553 -4.70 0.99 0.90
CA PRO A 553 -3.54 0.29 0.35
C PRO A 553 -3.04 -0.81 1.31
N ASP A 554 -2.54 -1.90 0.76
CA ASP A 554 -2.04 -3.01 1.58
C ASP A 554 -0.83 -2.63 2.44
N ASP A 555 -0.87 -3.06 3.70
CA ASP A 555 0.17 -2.92 4.73
C ASP A 555 0.72 -4.29 5.19
N SER A 556 0.03 -5.37 4.85
CA SER A 556 0.34 -6.76 5.24
C SER A 556 0.60 -7.62 4.00
N ASP A 557 1.39 -8.69 4.14
CA ASP A 557 1.72 -9.60 3.05
C ASP A 557 1.89 -11.05 3.55
N ALA A 558 1.17 -11.99 2.95
CA ALA A 558 1.29 -13.42 3.23
C ALA A 558 2.30 -14.14 2.31
N PHE A 559 2.90 -13.41 1.36
CA PHE A 559 3.86 -13.88 0.37
C PHE A 559 3.38 -15.06 -0.50
N ASP A 560 2.07 -15.29 -0.59
CA ASP A 560 1.45 -16.38 -1.37
C ASP A 560 1.11 -15.99 -2.82
N GLY A 561 1.02 -14.69 -3.10
CA GLY A 561 0.90 -14.14 -4.45
C GLY A 561 2.13 -14.37 -5.32
N PRO A 562 2.00 -14.34 -6.67
CA PRO A 562 3.10 -14.59 -7.61
C PRO A 562 4.24 -13.57 -7.52
N ALA A 563 3.94 -12.37 -7.01
CA ALA A 563 4.88 -11.35 -6.55
C ALA A 563 4.51 -10.97 -5.09
N PHE A 564 5.41 -10.30 -4.37
CA PHE A 564 5.06 -9.64 -3.11
C PHE A 564 4.20 -8.40 -3.40
N GLY A 565 3.51 -7.89 -2.39
CA GLY A 565 2.58 -6.77 -2.53
C GLY A 565 3.23 -5.47 -3.03
N LEU A 566 2.45 -4.62 -3.71
CA LEU A 566 2.94 -3.39 -4.35
C LEU A 566 3.40 -2.31 -3.36
N GLN A 567 3.06 -2.44 -2.08
CA GLN A 567 3.49 -1.53 -1.01
C GLN A 567 5.00 -1.59 -0.72
N TRP A 568 5.65 -2.68 -1.12
CA TRP A 568 7.08 -2.89 -0.92
C TRP A 568 7.93 -2.10 -1.91
N GLN A 569 8.93 -1.41 -1.40
CA GLN A 569 9.96 -0.71 -2.16
C GLN A 569 11.36 -1.06 -1.62
N TRP A 570 12.32 -1.09 -2.53
CA TRP A 570 13.75 -1.14 -2.25
C TRP A 570 14.34 0.25 -2.14
N GLN A 571 15.50 0.35 -1.49
CA GLN A 571 16.27 1.60 -1.39
C GLN A 571 17.08 1.93 -2.66
N ALA A 572 17.15 1.01 -3.62
CA ALA A 572 17.94 1.10 -4.85
C ALA A 572 17.32 0.21 -5.95
N ASN A 573 17.96 0.17 -7.14
CA ASN A 573 17.56 -0.71 -8.25
C ASN A 573 17.47 -2.18 -7.78
N PRO A 574 16.29 -2.83 -7.88
CA PRO A 574 16.11 -4.19 -7.39
C PRO A 574 16.94 -5.20 -8.18
N GLN A 575 17.77 -5.97 -7.49
CA GLN A 575 18.55 -7.04 -8.10
C GLN A 575 17.83 -8.40 -7.99
N PRO A 576 17.71 -9.19 -9.07
CA PRO A 576 16.94 -10.45 -9.06
C PRO A 576 17.41 -11.52 -8.06
N HIS A 577 18.62 -11.40 -7.51
CA HIS A 577 19.19 -12.35 -6.56
C HIS A 577 18.95 -11.99 -5.09
N TRP A 578 18.43 -10.79 -4.79
CA TRP A 578 18.17 -10.36 -3.40
C TRP A 578 17.02 -11.11 -2.73
N TYR A 579 16.07 -11.64 -3.49
CA TYR A 579 14.92 -12.34 -2.92
C TYR A 579 14.46 -13.53 -3.78
N ALA A 580 13.70 -14.42 -3.16
CA ALA A 580 12.88 -15.40 -3.86
C ALA A 580 11.55 -15.56 -3.12
N LEU A 581 10.45 -15.73 -3.86
CA LEU A 581 9.16 -16.11 -3.27
C LEU A 581 9.02 -17.62 -3.37
N LEU A 582 9.04 -18.27 -2.22
CA LEU A 582 8.95 -19.71 -2.15
C LEU A 582 7.48 -20.14 -2.09
N ARG A 583 7.22 -21.36 -2.52
CA ARG A 583 5.92 -22.05 -2.44
C ARG A 583 6.10 -23.28 -1.58
N ASP A 584 5.04 -23.62 -0.85
CA ASP A 584 4.92 -24.84 -0.05
C ASP A 584 6.04 -25.04 1.02
N PRO A 585 5.94 -24.33 2.16
CA PRO A 585 5.01 -23.25 2.47
C PRO A 585 5.39 -21.92 1.80
N SER A 586 4.39 -21.08 1.50
CA SER A 586 4.58 -19.70 1.05
C SER A 586 5.41 -18.90 2.04
N ARG A 587 6.45 -18.22 1.56
CA ARG A 587 7.34 -17.35 2.34
C ARG A 587 8.23 -16.49 1.44
N LEU A 588 8.65 -15.35 1.94
CA LEU A 588 9.69 -14.52 1.32
C LEU A 588 11.06 -14.97 1.80
N ARG A 589 11.94 -15.36 0.89
CA ARG A 589 13.38 -15.51 1.14
C ARG A 589 14.08 -14.20 0.80
N LEU A 590 14.89 -13.68 1.72
CA LEU A 590 15.89 -12.65 1.44
C LEU A 590 17.29 -13.27 1.45
N THR A 591 18.01 -13.15 0.34
CA THR A 591 19.43 -13.53 0.23
C THR A 591 20.27 -12.49 0.93
N VAL A 592 21.26 -12.91 1.73
CA VAL A 592 22.17 -11.98 2.39
C VAL A 592 23.05 -11.27 1.35
N ALA A 593 22.96 -9.95 1.32
CA ALA A 593 23.84 -9.09 0.56
C ALA A 593 24.80 -8.31 1.48
N ALA A 594 25.93 -7.88 0.91
CA ALA A 594 26.91 -7.11 1.64
C ALA A 594 26.41 -5.69 1.88
N VAL A 595 26.61 -5.17 3.08
CA VAL A 595 26.52 -3.73 3.35
C VAL A 595 27.75 -3.06 2.73
N PRO A 596 27.62 -1.99 1.92
CA PRO A 596 28.77 -1.29 1.36
C PRO A 596 29.65 -0.69 2.45
N GLU A 597 30.97 -0.91 2.39
CA GLU A 597 31.93 -0.18 3.23
C GLU A 597 31.75 1.35 3.04
N GLU A 598 31.93 2.10 4.13
CA GLU A 598 31.81 3.56 4.13
C GLU A 598 32.74 4.18 3.08
N VAL A 599 32.16 4.82 2.08
CA VAL A 599 32.93 5.67 1.16
C VAL A 599 33.23 6.96 1.89
N GLY A 600 34.35 6.98 2.60
CA GLY A 600 34.84 8.14 3.33
C GLY A 600 34.73 9.43 2.51
N ALA A 601 34.07 10.44 3.10
CA ALA A 601 33.55 11.62 2.41
C ALA A 601 34.61 12.32 1.54
N THR A 602 34.59 12.02 0.23
CA THR A 602 35.51 12.57 -0.75
C THR A 602 34.73 13.15 -1.93
N ALA A 603 34.55 14.47 -1.88
CA ALA A 603 34.15 15.33 -2.99
C ALA A 603 32.74 15.14 -3.62
N ALA A 604 31.69 15.18 -2.79
CA ALA A 604 30.42 15.82 -3.17
C ALA A 604 29.94 16.68 -2.00
N GLY A 605 29.68 17.97 -2.24
CA GLY A 605 29.52 18.95 -1.16
C GLY A 605 28.25 18.76 -0.34
N SER A 606 28.39 18.56 0.97
CA SER A 606 27.29 18.66 1.93
C SER A 606 26.63 20.04 1.81
N PRO A 607 25.30 20.14 1.65
CA PRO A 607 24.59 21.37 1.94
C PRO A 607 24.77 21.66 3.44
N ALA A 608 25.16 22.89 3.77
CA ALA A 608 25.13 23.32 5.16
C ALA A 608 23.71 23.20 5.70
N SER A 609 23.56 22.70 6.93
CA SER A 609 22.29 22.76 7.65
C SER A 609 21.83 24.21 7.70
N SER A 610 20.67 24.49 7.10
CA SER A 610 20.07 25.82 7.16
C SER A 610 19.62 26.08 8.59
N GLY A 611 20.42 26.84 9.32
CA GLY A 611 20.14 27.22 10.70
C GLY A 611 18.79 27.92 10.82
N THR A 612 18.12 27.67 11.93
CA THR A 612 16.96 28.44 12.39
C THR A 612 17.35 29.90 12.59
N GLU A 613 17.03 30.77 11.64
CA GLU A 613 17.06 32.23 11.85
C GLU A 613 15.83 32.64 12.66
N ALA A 614 15.96 32.59 13.98
CA ALA A 614 15.06 33.32 14.86
C ALA A 614 15.30 34.83 14.70
N GLY A 615 14.25 35.58 14.39
CA GLY A 615 14.34 37.03 14.15
C GLY A 615 14.86 37.79 15.38
N ALA A 616 15.87 38.65 15.16
CA ALA A 616 16.42 39.49 16.21
C ALA A 616 15.47 40.64 16.55
N ALA A 617 14.85 40.58 17.74
CA ALA A 617 14.16 41.72 18.34
C ALA A 617 15.14 42.53 19.22
N SER A 618 15.17 43.85 19.02
CA SER A 618 16.03 44.78 19.76
C SER A 618 15.53 45.01 21.21
N GLY A 619 16.43 44.89 22.19
CA GLY A 619 16.16 45.23 23.59
C GLY A 619 17.44 45.58 24.37
N ASP A 620 17.44 46.77 25.00
CA ASP A 620 18.55 47.38 25.73
C ASP A 620 18.87 46.66 27.08
N PRO A 621 20.12 46.47 27.51
CA PRO A 621 20.44 45.64 28.68
C PRO A 621 20.64 46.46 29.97
N SER A 622 19.95 46.10 31.06
CA SER A 622 20.37 46.53 32.41
C SER A 622 19.94 45.61 33.56
N VAL A 623 20.75 45.66 34.63
CA VAL A 623 20.50 45.20 36.02
C VAL A 623 20.68 43.71 36.39
N LEU A 624 21.93 43.38 36.75
CA LEU A 624 22.37 42.79 38.05
C LEU A 624 21.45 41.82 38.84
N GLY A 625 21.98 40.64 39.23
CA GLY A 625 21.49 39.92 40.43
C GLY A 625 21.83 38.42 40.56
N ALA A 626 22.93 38.08 41.24
CA ALA A 626 23.16 36.76 41.87
C ALA A 626 22.49 36.75 43.29
N PRO A 627 22.38 35.63 44.07
CA PRO A 627 23.22 34.42 44.05
C PRO A 627 22.49 33.07 44.34
N ALA A 628 23.29 32.00 44.55
CA ALA A 628 22.88 30.60 44.62
C ALA A 628 22.66 29.99 46.04
N THR A 629 21.88 28.91 46.06
CA THR A 629 21.84 27.76 47.01
C THR A 629 21.44 26.50 46.21
N GLY A 630 21.59 25.24 46.65
CA GLY A 630 22.24 24.64 47.82
C GLY A 630 22.46 23.12 47.65
N ARG A 631 23.38 22.54 48.43
CA ARG A 631 23.71 21.08 48.55
C ARG A 631 22.63 20.28 49.31
N PRO A 632 22.58 18.92 49.33
CA PRO A 632 23.68 17.91 49.16
C PRO A 632 23.40 16.80 48.12
N SER A 633 24.38 16.25 47.37
CA SER A 633 25.47 15.32 47.73
C SER A 633 25.05 14.00 48.41
N GLY A 634 24.83 12.96 47.60
CA GLY A 634 24.91 11.55 47.99
C GLY A 634 25.84 10.81 47.02
N GLU A 635 26.71 9.95 47.54
CA GLU A 635 27.68 9.20 46.73
C GLU A 635 27.01 8.02 45.98
N PRO A 636 27.23 7.86 44.67
CA PRO A 636 26.88 6.62 43.98
C PRO A 636 27.95 5.55 44.25
N VAL A 637 27.50 4.40 44.75
CA VAL A 637 28.33 3.20 44.90
C VAL A 637 28.88 2.78 43.54
N ALA A 638 30.20 2.57 43.45
CA ALA A 638 30.85 2.13 42.23
C ALA A 638 30.32 0.76 41.78
N ARG A 639 29.70 0.71 40.60
CA ARG A 639 29.65 -0.49 39.76
C ARG A 639 30.53 -0.25 38.55
N THR A 640 31.69 -0.90 38.54
CA THR A 640 32.61 -0.91 37.42
C THR A 640 32.38 -2.20 36.64
N GLU A 641 31.47 -2.17 35.68
CA GLU A 641 31.54 -3.07 34.53
C GLU A 641 31.79 -2.18 33.32
N ALA A 642 32.95 -2.35 32.70
CA ALA A 642 33.33 -1.59 31.54
C ALA A 642 32.50 -2.09 30.35
N VAL A 643 31.64 -1.23 29.82
CA VAL A 643 31.12 -1.41 28.48
C VAL A 643 32.31 -1.25 27.54
N GLU A 644 32.82 -2.35 26.99
CA GLU A 644 33.79 -2.27 25.91
C GLU A 644 33.18 -1.46 24.77
N ALA A 645 33.94 -0.49 24.27
CA ALA A 645 33.53 0.30 23.12
C ALA A 645 33.55 -0.61 21.89
N VAL A 646 32.40 -1.22 21.58
CA VAL A 646 32.18 -1.99 20.36
C VAL A 646 32.52 -1.09 19.18
N ALA A 647 33.47 -1.52 18.35
CA ALA A 647 33.85 -0.78 17.15
C ALA A 647 32.63 -0.60 16.25
N ALA A 648 32.49 0.59 15.65
CA ALA A 648 31.39 0.86 14.72
C ALA A 648 31.42 -0.17 13.58
N THR A 649 30.27 -0.84 13.36
CA THR A 649 30.10 -1.82 12.29
C THR A 649 29.37 -1.17 11.11
N THR A 650 29.58 -1.70 9.91
CA THR A 650 29.01 -1.13 8.68
C THR A 650 27.48 -1.15 8.70
N GLY A 651 26.89 0.05 8.69
CA GLY A 651 25.47 0.28 8.95
C GLY A 651 24.55 0.16 7.73
N LEU A 652 23.30 -0.24 7.98
CA LEU A 652 22.25 -0.47 6.98
C LEU A 652 21.79 0.81 6.26
N TYR A 653 22.18 2.01 6.70
CA TYR A 653 21.76 3.28 6.10
C TYR A 653 22.12 3.42 4.60
N HIS A 654 23.19 2.75 4.17
CA HIS A 654 23.62 2.67 2.77
C HIS A 654 23.35 1.31 2.11
N ALA A 655 22.60 0.42 2.75
CA ALA A 655 22.25 -0.88 2.18
C ALA A 655 21.19 -0.73 1.06
N PRO A 656 21.48 -1.18 -0.17
CA PRO A 656 20.53 -1.07 -1.30
C PRO A 656 19.35 -2.06 -1.18
N HIS A 657 19.54 -3.15 -0.45
CA HIS A 657 18.71 -4.36 -0.42
C HIS A 657 17.77 -4.42 0.80
N LEU A 658 17.37 -3.27 1.35
CA LEU A 658 16.32 -3.22 2.37
C LEU A 658 14.95 -3.25 1.68
N LEU A 659 14.07 -4.19 2.07
CA LEU A 659 12.71 -4.29 1.57
C LEU A 659 11.77 -3.58 2.55
N LEU A 660 11.27 -2.40 2.16
CA LEU A 660 10.61 -1.47 3.07
C LEU A 660 9.27 -0.98 2.51
N GLN A 661 8.33 -0.67 3.40
CA GLN A 661 7.07 0.00 3.09
C GLN A 661 6.88 1.23 3.99
N LYS A 662 5.93 2.09 3.63
CA LYS A 662 5.64 3.35 4.34
C LYS A 662 5.00 3.08 5.70
N PHE A 663 5.21 3.96 6.68
CA PHE A 663 4.37 3.97 7.89
C PHE A 663 2.89 4.15 7.50
N PRO A 664 1.96 3.30 7.97
CA PRO A 664 0.56 3.32 7.55
C PRO A 664 -0.38 4.07 8.52
N ALA A 665 0.08 4.47 9.70
CA ALA A 665 -0.67 5.23 10.73
C ALA A 665 0.27 5.89 11.76
N GLU A 666 -0.28 6.70 12.68
CA GLU A 666 0.48 7.18 13.87
C GLU A 666 0.66 6.10 14.96
N VAL A 667 -0.25 5.12 15.00
CA VAL A 667 -0.23 4.00 15.94
C VAL A 667 -0.46 2.72 15.16
N PHE A 668 0.45 1.76 15.28
CA PHE A 668 0.31 0.43 14.70
C PHE A 668 1.29 -0.56 15.34
N CYS A 669 1.07 -1.83 15.12
CA CYS A 669 1.98 -2.93 15.41
C CYS A 669 2.33 -3.65 14.11
N ALA A 670 3.60 -3.97 13.89
CA ALA A 670 4.06 -4.77 12.76
C ALA A 670 4.81 -6.01 13.24
N GLU A 671 4.53 -7.14 12.59
CA GLU A 671 5.05 -8.46 12.97
C GLU A 671 5.54 -9.27 11.77
N THR A 672 6.51 -10.16 12.01
CA THR A 672 6.95 -11.19 11.06
C THR A 672 7.46 -12.43 11.77
N LYS A 673 7.35 -13.62 11.16
CA LYS A 673 8.00 -14.85 11.64
C LYS A 673 9.23 -15.16 10.76
N LEU A 674 10.41 -15.05 11.36
CA LEU A 674 11.74 -15.19 10.76
C LEU A 674 12.33 -16.58 11.03
N ASP A 675 12.90 -17.19 10.00
CA ASP A 675 13.86 -18.29 10.06
C ASP A 675 15.23 -17.83 9.55
N ALA A 676 16.23 -17.90 10.42
CA ALA A 676 17.60 -17.49 10.22
C ALA A 676 18.58 -18.69 10.18
N SER A 677 18.09 -19.92 10.07
CA SER A 677 18.90 -21.15 10.09
C SER A 677 19.95 -21.24 8.97
N ALA A 678 19.78 -20.49 7.89
CA ALA A 678 20.70 -20.40 6.76
C ALA A 678 21.61 -19.15 6.76
N LEU A 679 21.63 -18.39 7.86
CA LEU A 679 22.64 -17.35 8.07
C LEU A 679 24.01 -17.98 8.39
N ARG A 680 25.06 -17.37 7.85
CA ARG A 680 26.47 -17.72 8.14
C ARG A 680 27.03 -16.84 9.25
N PRO A 681 28.13 -17.24 9.91
CA PRO A 681 28.75 -16.46 10.98
C PRO A 681 28.93 -14.97 10.61
N GLY A 682 28.45 -14.08 11.49
CA GLY A 682 28.45 -12.62 11.31
C GLY A 682 27.24 -12.06 10.54
N GLN A 683 26.41 -12.89 9.91
CA GLN A 683 25.22 -12.42 9.18
C GLN A 683 24.02 -12.21 10.10
N ARG A 684 23.15 -11.27 9.70
CA ARG A 684 21.98 -10.85 10.48
C ARG A 684 20.76 -10.59 9.58
N ALA A 685 19.57 -10.86 10.09
CA ALA A 685 18.29 -10.60 9.42
C ALA A 685 17.22 -10.22 10.43
N GLY A 686 16.23 -9.40 10.04
CA GLY A 686 15.26 -8.91 11.01
C GLY A 686 14.18 -7.97 10.48
N LEU A 687 13.45 -7.39 11.45
CA LEU A 687 12.37 -6.41 11.29
C LEU A 687 12.90 -5.02 11.67
N ILE A 688 12.89 -4.09 10.72
CA ILE A 688 13.54 -2.78 10.81
C ILE A 688 12.53 -1.63 10.72
N VAL A 689 12.79 -0.56 11.47
CA VAL A 689 12.24 0.80 11.28
C VAL A 689 13.37 1.70 10.81
N PHE A 690 13.16 2.46 9.73
CA PHE A 690 14.21 3.14 8.96
C PHE A 690 13.85 4.60 8.62
N GLY A 691 14.81 5.50 8.86
CA GLY A 691 14.85 6.90 8.42
C GLY A 691 16.29 7.40 8.44
N TYR A 692 16.53 8.68 8.78
CA TYR A 692 17.88 9.20 9.08
C TYR A 692 18.60 8.37 10.16
N ARG A 693 17.85 7.95 11.19
CA ARG A 693 18.24 6.90 12.12
C ARG A 693 17.35 5.68 11.89
N TYR A 694 17.88 4.49 12.16
CA TYR A 694 17.14 3.24 12.08
C TYR A 694 17.36 2.38 13.33
N ALA A 695 16.43 1.47 13.60
CA ALA A 695 16.59 0.41 14.59
C ALA A 695 15.88 -0.86 14.13
N TYR A 696 16.38 -2.01 14.56
CA TYR A 696 15.79 -3.30 14.22
C TYR A 696 15.93 -4.31 15.35
N ALA A 697 14.95 -5.21 15.45
CA ALA A 697 15.12 -6.48 16.12
C ALA A 697 15.38 -7.58 15.08
N GLY A 698 16.31 -8.50 15.37
CA GLY A 698 16.70 -9.52 14.42
C GLY A 698 17.51 -10.65 15.03
N LEU A 699 17.75 -11.69 14.24
CA LEU A 699 18.62 -12.80 14.59
C LEU A 699 19.98 -12.61 13.91
N ARG A 700 21.07 -12.85 14.66
CA ARG A 700 22.46 -12.82 14.17
C ARG A 700 23.11 -14.18 14.40
N SER A 701 23.73 -14.73 13.37
CA SER A 701 24.60 -15.90 13.50
C SER A 701 25.94 -15.45 14.11
N LYS A 702 26.35 -16.04 15.23
CA LYS A 702 27.56 -15.61 15.95
C LYS A 702 28.83 -15.86 15.13
N ALA A 703 29.77 -14.93 15.17
CA ALA A 703 31.00 -14.97 14.36
C ALA A 703 31.91 -16.18 14.68
N ASP A 704 31.83 -16.72 15.90
CA ASP A 704 32.56 -17.92 16.34
C ASP A 704 31.84 -19.25 15.98
N GLY A 705 30.65 -19.17 15.40
CA GLY A 705 29.81 -20.34 15.09
C GLY A 705 29.15 -21.02 16.31
N SER A 706 29.19 -20.40 17.50
CA SER A 706 28.64 -20.99 18.73
C SER A 706 27.10 -21.03 18.78
N GLY A 707 26.41 -20.36 17.86
CA GLY A 707 24.95 -20.40 17.73
C GLY A 707 24.37 -19.16 17.08
N VAL A 708 23.12 -18.86 17.44
CA VAL A 708 22.39 -17.66 17.02
C VAL A 708 22.04 -16.85 18.28
N GLU A 709 22.12 -15.54 18.17
CA GLU A 709 21.64 -14.59 19.18
C GLU A 709 20.53 -13.72 18.58
N LEU A 710 19.60 -13.30 19.42
CA LEU A 710 18.65 -12.23 19.11
C LEU A 710 19.29 -10.89 19.51
N ILE A 711 19.17 -9.88 18.65
CA ILE A 711 19.74 -8.54 18.85
C ILE A 711 18.68 -7.45 18.65
N LEU A 712 18.80 -6.38 19.44
CA LEU A 712 18.32 -5.04 19.10
C LEU A 712 19.54 -4.18 18.77
N ALA A 713 19.52 -3.53 17.62
CA ALA A 713 20.54 -2.57 17.24
C ALA A 713 19.89 -1.27 16.73
N GLU A 714 20.65 -0.18 16.79
CA GLU A 714 20.35 1.07 16.10
C GLU A 714 21.55 1.53 15.27
N GLY A 715 21.29 2.39 14.30
CA GLY A 715 22.33 3.02 13.50
C GLY A 715 21.80 4.20 12.70
N ASP A 716 22.70 4.79 11.92
CA ASP A 716 22.46 5.92 11.04
C ASP A 716 23.53 5.92 9.91
N ALA A 717 23.82 7.07 9.33
CA ALA A 717 24.83 7.23 8.29
C ALA A 717 26.27 6.95 8.78
N ASP A 718 26.54 7.12 10.07
CA ASP A 718 27.88 7.00 10.66
C ASP A 718 28.15 5.60 11.26
N GLY A 719 27.21 4.65 11.13
CA GLY A 719 27.41 3.24 11.44
C GLY A 719 26.29 2.59 12.28
N GLU A 720 26.57 1.38 12.79
CA GLU A 720 25.64 0.57 13.58
C GLU A 720 26.22 0.12 14.93
N ARG A 721 25.35 0.11 15.96
CA ARG A 721 25.66 -0.40 17.31
C ARG A 721 24.56 -1.32 17.85
N VAL A 722 24.97 -2.43 18.46
CA VAL A 722 24.04 -3.30 19.22
C VAL A 722 23.74 -2.65 20.56
N LEU A 723 22.45 -2.56 20.89
CA LEU A 723 21.94 -2.02 22.16
C LEU A 723 21.70 -3.11 23.20
N TRP A 724 21.27 -4.28 22.75
CA TRP A 724 20.91 -5.42 23.58
C TRP A 724 21.01 -6.71 22.77
N SER A 725 21.45 -7.80 23.40
CA SER A 725 21.39 -9.14 22.81
C SER A 725 21.13 -10.23 23.85
N THR A 726 20.65 -11.38 23.38
CA THR A 726 20.52 -12.61 24.16
C THR A 726 20.73 -13.84 23.27
N ASP A 727 21.30 -14.89 23.84
CA ASP A 727 21.36 -16.20 23.19
C ASP A 727 19.96 -16.79 23.06
N VAL A 728 19.69 -17.48 21.95
CA VAL A 728 18.42 -18.15 21.69
C VAL A 728 18.66 -19.63 21.30
N PRO A 729 17.81 -20.57 21.75
CA PRO A 729 17.99 -22.00 21.49
C PRO A 729 17.73 -22.40 20.03
N ALA A 730 16.93 -21.61 19.31
CA ALA A 730 16.52 -21.87 17.93
C ALA A 730 16.81 -20.67 17.03
N ALA A 731 17.13 -20.94 15.76
CA ALA A 731 17.32 -19.92 14.73
C ALA A 731 16.00 -19.38 14.15
N GLN A 732 14.90 -19.43 14.92
CA GLN A 732 13.57 -18.96 14.52
C GLN A 732 12.96 -18.08 15.60
N ALA A 733 12.35 -16.96 15.19
CA ALA A 733 11.67 -16.03 16.08
C ALA A 733 10.51 -15.32 15.37
N THR A 734 9.44 -15.04 16.11
CA THR A 734 8.45 -14.03 15.69
C THR A 734 8.93 -12.68 16.24
N LEU A 735 9.14 -11.71 15.36
CA LEU A 735 9.60 -10.37 15.69
C LEU A 735 8.43 -9.39 15.60
N ARG A 736 8.39 -8.40 16.50
CA ARG A 736 7.38 -7.35 16.56
C ARG A 736 8.02 -5.98 16.75
N VAL A 737 7.43 -4.95 16.16
CA VAL A 737 7.58 -3.56 16.57
C VAL A 737 6.20 -2.95 16.85
N GLU A 738 6.02 -2.37 18.03
CA GLU A 738 4.85 -1.57 18.40
C GLU A 738 5.23 -0.10 18.27
N VAL A 739 4.53 0.63 17.41
CA VAL A 739 4.73 2.07 17.17
C VAL A 739 3.58 2.81 17.83
N SER A 740 3.90 3.64 18.82
CA SER A 740 2.93 4.52 19.48
C SER A 740 2.96 5.93 18.89
N ALA A 741 1.89 6.69 19.14
CA ALA A 741 1.78 8.09 18.72
C ALA A 741 3.03 8.90 19.12
N GLY A 742 3.54 9.70 18.18
CA GLY A 742 4.87 10.30 18.25
C GLY A 742 5.99 9.43 17.67
N ALA A 743 5.66 8.28 17.06
CA ALA A 743 6.58 7.33 16.43
C ALA A 743 7.66 6.73 17.36
N ALA A 744 7.32 6.54 18.64
CA ALA A 744 8.15 5.76 19.55
C ALA A 744 7.93 4.26 19.31
N CYS A 745 9.02 3.53 19.07
CA CYS A 745 9.05 2.15 18.58
C CYS A 745 9.57 1.19 19.65
N ALA A 746 8.70 0.31 20.15
CA ALA A 746 9.05 -0.74 21.10
C ALA A 746 9.20 -2.08 20.37
N PHE A 747 10.41 -2.63 20.35
CA PHE A 747 10.69 -3.93 19.74
C PHE A 747 10.47 -5.08 20.73
N ALA A 748 9.89 -6.18 20.23
CA ALA A 748 9.64 -7.40 20.99
C ALA A 748 9.85 -8.65 20.13
N TYR A 749 9.97 -9.81 20.77
CA TYR A 749 10.15 -11.11 20.14
C TYR A 749 9.38 -12.21 20.87
N ALA A 750 9.08 -13.30 20.16
CA ALA A 750 8.64 -14.57 20.72
C ALA A 750 9.41 -15.73 20.06
N LEU A 751 9.70 -16.78 20.83
CA LEU A 751 10.31 -18.02 20.36
C LEU A 751 9.27 -19.13 20.45
N GLU A 752 9.31 -20.13 19.56
CA GLU A 752 8.47 -21.35 19.61
C GLU A 752 6.97 -21.10 19.92
N ASP A 753 6.46 -19.96 19.41
CA ASP A 753 5.08 -19.45 19.58
C ASP A 753 4.66 -19.09 21.04
N GLU A 754 5.65 -18.78 21.90
CA GLU A 754 5.47 -18.28 23.28
C GLU A 754 5.01 -16.79 23.39
N ARG A 755 4.89 -16.29 24.63
CA ARG A 755 4.58 -14.89 24.95
C ARG A 755 5.67 -13.93 24.49
N PHE A 756 5.29 -12.81 23.89
CA PHE A 756 6.21 -11.73 23.52
C PHE A 756 7.00 -11.16 24.71
N LEU A 757 8.32 -11.05 24.53
CA LEU A 757 9.31 -10.47 25.42
C LEU A 757 9.94 -9.23 24.76
N ARG A 758 10.36 -8.24 25.55
CA ARG A 758 10.87 -6.95 25.04
C ARG A 758 12.35 -7.03 24.65
N CYS A 759 12.71 -6.58 23.46
CA CYS A 759 14.08 -6.64 22.91
C CYS A 759 15.01 -5.54 23.46
N SER A 760 14.94 -5.16 24.74
CA SER A 760 15.65 -3.96 25.21
C SER A 760 16.10 -3.95 26.67
N GLY A 761 15.69 -4.96 27.46
CA GLY A 761 15.69 -4.83 28.92
C GLY A 761 15.00 -3.53 29.35
N ASP A 762 15.70 -2.73 30.17
CA ASP A 762 15.22 -1.47 30.72
C ASP A 762 15.39 -0.24 29.79
N ALA A 763 16.03 -0.37 28.61
CA ALA A 763 16.23 0.77 27.71
C ALA A 763 14.89 1.36 27.20
N PRO A 764 14.79 2.67 26.89
CA PRO A 764 13.57 3.27 26.36
C PRO A 764 13.25 2.78 24.93
N PRO A 765 12.01 2.95 24.44
CA PRO A 765 11.68 2.73 23.03
C PRO A 765 12.55 3.57 22.10
N PHE A 766 12.82 3.07 20.89
CA PHE A 766 13.56 3.81 19.86
C PHE A 766 12.66 4.93 19.29
N GLN A 767 13.17 6.15 19.21
CA GLN A 767 12.47 7.25 18.56
C GLN A 767 12.76 7.23 17.06
N ALA A 768 11.75 6.93 16.23
CA ALA A 768 11.89 6.99 14.78
C ALA A 768 12.05 8.43 14.30
N THR A 769 12.74 8.59 13.18
CA THR A 769 12.97 9.84 12.46
C THR A 769 12.50 9.69 11.01
N GLU A 770 12.09 10.78 10.38
CA GLU A 770 11.94 10.87 8.92
C GLU A 770 13.24 10.51 8.16
N GLY A 771 13.14 10.34 6.85
CA GLY A 771 14.28 10.31 5.93
C GLY A 771 14.39 11.61 5.13
N HIS A 772 15.33 11.66 4.18
CA HIS A 772 15.49 12.84 3.33
C HIS A 772 14.33 12.97 2.34
N TRP A 773 13.43 13.94 2.59
CA TRP A 773 12.18 14.23 1.86
C TRP A 773 11.06 13.17 1.96
N VAL A 774 11.23 12.17 2.83
CA VAL A 774 10.28 11.05 3.00
C VAL A 774 10.03 10.74 4.46
N GLY A 775 8.88 10.13 4.77
CA GLY A 775 8.59 9.58 6.08
C GLY A 775 9.46 8.38 6.44
N ALA A 776 9.40 7.99 7.71
CA ALA A 776 9.93 6.72 8.20
C ALA A 776 9.26 5.54 7.48
N LYS A 777 10.04 4.47 7.33
CA LYS A 777 9.61 3.22 6.71
C LYS A 777 9.83 2.05 7.66
N LEU A 778 9.11 0.96 7.44
CA LEU A 778 9.28 -0.31 8.13
C LEU A 778 9.45 -1.46 7.15
N GLY A 779 10.10 -2.55 7.56
CA GLY A 779 10.17 -3.73 6.70
C GLY A 779 11.21 -4.75 7.13
N LEU A 780 11.80 -5.41 6.14
CA LEU A 780 12.60 -6.63 6.28
C LEU A 780 13.96 -6.50 5.62
N PHE A 781 14.96 -7.19 6.17
CA PHE A 781 16.31 -7.21 5.61
C PHE A 781 17.07 -8.50 5.95
N ALA A 782 18.10 -8.82 5.15
CA ALA A 782 19.11 -9.83 5.43
C ALA A 782 20.47 -9.34 4.94
N ALA A 783 21.43 -9.14 5.85
CA ALA A 783 22.66 -8.40 5.60
C ALA A 783 23.91 -9.06 6.24
N GLY A 784 25.08 -8.75 5.67
CA GLY A 784 26.38 -9.19 6.16
C GLY A 784 27.48 -8.17 5.83
N GLU A 785 28.61 -8.26 6.54
CA GLU A 785 29.69 -7.26 6.47
C GLU A 785 30.65 -7.46 5.29
N SER A 786 30.72 -8.66 4.70
CA SER A 786 31.69 -8.98 3.65
C SER A 786 31.03 -9.44 2.34
N PRO A 787 31.53 -9.00 1.16
CA PRO A 787 31.17 -9.58 -0.14
C PRO A 787 31.50 -11.08 -0.26
N ALA A 788 32.42 -11.61 0.55
CA ALA A 788 32.67 -13.05 0.62
C ALA A 788 31.49 -13.85 1.22
N SER A 789 30.45 -13.18 1.74
CA SER A 789 29.35 -13.79 2.49
C SER A 789 28.07 -14.05 1.67
N HIS A 790 28.05 -13.87 0.34
CA HIS A 790 26.88 -14.08 -0.56
C HIS A 790 26.28 -15.51 -0.63
N GLN A 791 26.42 -16.34 0.41
CA GLN A 791 25.96 -17.73 0.46
C GLN A 791 24.99 -18.02 1.63
N GLY A 792 24.37 -17.00 2.23
CA GLY A 792 23.38 -17.13 3.31
C GLY A 792 22.04 -16.49 2.94
N HIS A 793 20.98 -16.84 3.67
CA HIS A 793 19.64 -16.28 3.49
C HIS A 793 18.81 -16.36 4.77
N ALA A 794 17.71 -15.60 4.79
CA ALA A 794 16.67 -15.66 5.81
C ALA A 794 15.29 -15.83 5.16
N ASP A 795 14.43 -16.64 5.76
CA ASP A 795 13.06 -16.90 5.29
C ASP A 795 12.04 -16.23 6.24
N PHE A 796 11.11 -15.46 5.68
CA PHE A 796 10.06 -14.74 6.40
C PHE A 796 8.71 -15.31 5.99
N ALA A 797 7.99 -15.93 6.93
CA ALA A 797 6.75 -16.65 6.62
C ALA A 797 5.58 -15.73 6.23
N TRP A 798 5.56 -14.51 6.75
CA TRP A 798 4.54 -13.48 6.52
C TRP A 798 5.00 -12.15 7.11
N PHE A 799 4.36 -11.06 6.69
CA PHE A 799 4.43 -9.74 7.31
C PHE A 799 3.01 -9.27 7.63
N ARG A 800 2.77 -8.79 8.85
CA ARG A 800 1.44 -8.33 9.29
C ARG A 800 1.53 -6.97 9.95
N VAL A 801 0.54 -6.12 9.68
CA VAL A 801 0.36 -4.82 10.34
C VAL A 801 -1.04 -4.75 10.92
N SER A 802 -1.16 -4.33 12.18
CA SER A 802 -2.44 -4.04 12.87
C SER A 802 -2.44 -2.63 13.45
N GLY A 803 -3.59 -1.95 13.43
CA GLY A 803 -3.93 -0.80 14.28
C GLY A 803 -4.51 -1.20 15.63
#